data_AF-A0A7X3VWX6-F1
#
_entry.id   AF-A0A7X3VWX6-F1
#
_cell.length_a   1.000
_cell.length_b   1.000
_cell.length_c   1.000
_cell.angle_alpha   90.00
_cell.angle_beta   90.00
_cell.angle_gamma   90.00
#
_symmetry.space_group_name_H-M   'P 1'
#
loop_
_entity.id
_entity.type
_entity.pdbx_description
1 polymer ?
#
loop_
_entity_poly.entity_id
_entity_poly.type
_entity_poly.pdbx_seq_one_letter_code
_entity_poly.pdbx_strand_id
1 'polypeptide(L)'
;MIITEPRTRPLNGATQASPHLERAVRDYVRAHVRLHGQGKTAEVLGVSRHTLWRFLERDQMGHAVPSAVLSSFGGSVGAIKEATFELIIDLEGLRPDPSLRHLRRGLEEALLLLCATPLTTVEELSRFGGVPVSTLRDRLNRLTERGLADSTAHQLSALGSRPQRRYFPTEKGVIAGAMATKGESHMLRAYPVSKQWFRLLAERLDAVAVLHRVAAMVADADLHKDPVCVDHYRKGPYDTLLTLSGGRSIGVVRQGPTLPTSRLRYRLRSIERLDSSETPFVTLVLTHADQATRRAVRFLGDPLEHRRTFVATEGELLAGDHYGVVWHRCGSGLGHDPPVGLDADASLAGILALAERLLDTSYSFLRERPKPRRSTLYPSKVQATMPEPTEQLTPALSVQLTRAEKDALDLLSAWPLCTREQFAGLMGGVTLRRVNQVLRSVAQRGLVRADEPLHMLTDEGLTYLARRDRAAVGLTLDRWSAEPLYLNADIYAGTAVRALASQLRHHAGVVDFVSALSAEVARSPDHDLWNLLPTSRSSIGYRWDWTTFVIHPDASFTLEYQGRWRPYLLEFERRATTPKRARSRLKSYRRYFASGWAERDHEGRPPRVLFVFESVASENAFLDVADIVEEVPIITSNAKSLAKRGILGDSWILPPPHSLDRRPLSLTHQGGQ
;
A
#
# COMPACT_ATOMS: atom_id res chain seq x y z
N MET A 1 33.97 45.98 -32.13
CA MET A 1 34.43 45.38 -30.85
C MET A 1 34.12 43.89 -30.93
N ILE A 2 35.11 43.10 -31.37
CA ILE A 2 34.97 41.67 -31.70
C ILE A 2 36.04 40.89 -30.91
N ILE A 3 35.55 39.87 -30.18
CA ILE A 3 36.09 38.54 -29.84
C ILE A 3 37.62 38.32 -29.89
N THR A 4 38.16 37.75 -28.80
CA THR A 4 39.12 36.62 -28.86
C THR A 4 39.05 35.79 -27.58
N GLU A 5 38.84 34.48 -27.73
CA GLU A 5 38.88 33.44 -26.70
C GLU A 5 40.32 33.19 -26.20
N PRO A 6 40.51 32.66 -24.96
CA PRO A 6 41.70 31.89 -24.64
C PRO A 6 41.44 30.38 -24.64
N ARG A 7 42.28 29.70 -25.42
CA ARG A 7 42.41 28.26 -25.65
C ARG A 7 42.50 27.42 -24.37
N THR A 8 41.73 26.32 -24.35
CA THR A 8 41.97 25.14 -23.51
C THR A 8 43.16 24.33 -24.04
N ARG A 9 44.11 23.96 -23.15
CA ARG A 9 45.05 22.83 -23.34
C ARG A 9 44.48 21.59 -22.64
N PRO A 10 44.66 20.37 -23.19
CA PRO A 10 44.28 19.14 -22.52
C PRO A 10 45.36 18.72 -21.51
N LEU A 11 44.98 18.45 -20.27
CA LEU A 11 45.80 17.70 -19.32
C LEU A 11 45.52 16.20 -19.51
N ASN A 12 46.21 15.59 -20.47
CA ASN A 12 46.42 14.15 -20.47
C ASN A 12 47.63 13.85 -19.60
N GLY A 13 47.41 13.09 -18.53
CA GLY A 13 48.46 12.64 -17.63
C GLY A 13 47.85 11.98 -16.40
N ALA A 14 47.38 10.73 -16.54
CA ALA A 14 47.12 9.87 -15.40
C ALA A 14 48.46 9.67 -14.67
N THR A 15 48.66 10.45 -13.61
CA THR A 15 49.79 10.28 -12.69
C THR A 15 49.49 9.04 -11.86
N GLN A 16 50.16 7.93 -12.17
CA GLN A 16 50.27 6.82 -11.23
C GLN A 16 50.82 7.40 -9.92
N ALA A 17 50.10 7.17 -8.81
CA ALA A 17 50.56 7.58 -7.50
C ALA A 17 51.98 7.02 -7.29
N SER A 18 52.95 7.89 -7.03
CA SER A 18 54.33 7.48 -6.76
C SER A 18 54.33 6.42 -5.65
N PRO A 19 55.05 5.29 -5.76
CA PRO A 19 55.13 4.27 -4.70
C PRO A 19 55.56 4.83 -3.33
N HIS A 20 56.23 5.98 -3.34
CA HIS A 20 56.60 6.71 -2.12
C HIS A 20 55.41 7.38 -1.43
N LEU A 21 54.38 7.77 -2.19
CA LEU A 21 53.15 8.41 -1.70
C LEU A 21 52.29 7.43 -0.90
N GLU A 22 52.07 6.25 -1.47
CA GLU A 22 51.30 5.19 -0.84
C GLU A 22 51.99 4.72 0.44
N ARG A 23 53.33 4.60 0.41
CA ARG A 23 54.14 4.26 1.58
C ARG A 23 54.05 5.34 2.67
N ALA A 24 54.17 6.62 2.33
CA ALA A 24 54.11 7.72 3.31
C ALA A 24 52.74 7.85 4.00
N VAL A 25 51.64 7.73 3.24
CA VAL A 25 50.27 7.74 3.81
C VAL A 25 50.06 6.50 4.69
N ARG A 26 50.49 5.33 4.22
CA ARG A 26 50.39 4.07 4.96
C ARG A 26 51.20 4.10 6.26
N ASP A 27 52.39 4.70 6.26
CA ASP A 27 53.24 4.83 7.44
C ASP A 27 52.71 5.88 8.43
N TYR A 28 52.15 6.99 7.95
CA TYR A 28 51.48 7.99 8.79
C TYR A 28 50.23 7.41 9.48
N VAL A 29 49.35 6.74 8.73
CA VAL A 29 48.15 6.10 9.28
C VAL A 29 48.54 5.01 10.28
N ARG A 30 49.57 4.20 10.01
CA ARG A 30 50.08 3.20 10.96
C ARG A 30 50.64 3.83 12.23
N ALA A 31 51.42 4.90 12.11
CA ALA A 31 51.96 5.62 13.28
C ALA A 31 50.83 6.23 14.12
N HIS A 32 49.83 6.85 13.49
CA HIS A 32 48.70 7.46 14.17
C HIS A 32 47.79 6.41 14.84
N VAL A 33 47.54 5.27 14.19
CA VAL A 33 46.84 4.13 14.80
C VAL A 33 47.59 3.59 16.01
N ARG A 34 48.92 3.47 15.94
CA ARG A 34 49.74 3.02 17.07
C ARG A 34 49.71 4.00 18.25
N LEU A 35 49.70 5.30 17.97
CA LEU A 35 49.73 6.35 18.99
C LEU A 35 48.36 6.63 19.62
N HIS A 36 47.27 6.50 18.85
CA HIS A 36 45.95 7.00 19.27
C HIS A 36 44.84 5.96 19.20
N GLY A 37 45.14 4.74 18.75
CA GLY A 37 44.16 3.68 18.56
C GLY A 37 43.37 3.81 17.27
N GLN A 38 42.80 2.68 16.82
CA GLN A 38 42.11 2.56 15.53
C GLN A 38 40.88 3.47 15.45
N GLY A 39 40.06 3.53 16.51
CA GLY A 39 38.82 4.34 16.52
C GLY A 39 39.05 5.85 16.39
N LYS A 40 40.00 6.41 17.17
CA LYS A 40 40.35 7.83 17.10
C LYS A 40 41.02 8.21 15.78
N THR A 41 41.80 7.31 15.19
CA THR A 41 42.45 7.57 13.90
C THR A 41 41.42 7.62 12.76
N ALA A 42 40.40 6.76 12.80
CA ALA A 42 39.28 6.80 11.86
C ALA A 42 38.42 8.07 12.02
N GLU A 43 38.27 8.57 13.25
CA GLU A 43 37.57 9.81 13.56
C GLU A 43 38.31 11.07 13.07
N VAL A 44 39.64 11.12 13.28
CA VAL A 44 40.50 12.23 12.87
C VAL A 44 40.67 12.32 11.35
N LEU A 45 40.75 11.18 10.65
CA LEU A 45 40.83 11.16 9.18
C LEU A 45 39.45 11.24 8.51
N GLY A 46 38.37 11.11 9.29
CA GLY A 46 36.97 11.20 8.87
C GLY A 46 36.46 12.62 8.63
N VAL A 47 37.33 13.58 8.29
CA VAL A 47 36.91 14.97 8.07
C VAL A 47 36.19 15.13 6.73
N SER A 48 35.01 15.77 6.75
CA SER A 48 34.22 16.01 5.54
C SER A 48 34.96 16.91 4.54
N ARG A 49 34.69 16.76 3.23
CA ARG A 49 35.20 17.64 2.16
C ARG A 49 34.97 19.13 2.47
N HIS A 50 33.86 19.47 3.12
CA HIS A 50 33.53 20.84 3.50
C HIS A 50 34.36 21.35 4.69
N THR A 51 34.80 20.47 5.58
CA THR A 51 35.67 20.82 6.71
C THR A 51 37.13 21.01 6.26
N LEU A 52 37.62 20.12 5.40
CA LEU A 52 38.91 20.30 4.71
C LEU A 52 38.92 21.59 3.88
N TRP A 53 37.81 21.87 3.18
CA TRP A 53 37.66 23.11 2.41
C TRP A 53 37.52 24.35 3.31
N ARG A 54 36.86 24.27 4.48
CA ARG A 54 36.84 25.35 5.49
C ARG A 54 38.19 25.58 6.17
N PHE A 55 39.03 24.55 6.31
CA PHE A 55 40.41 24.69 6.79
C PHE A 55 41.32 25.33 5.72
N LEU A 56 41.05 25.05 4.44
CA LEU A 56 41.65 25.74 3.29
C LEU A 56 41.21 27.21 3.19
N GLU A 57 39.93 27.51 3.42
CA GLU A 57 39.38 28.87 3.34
C GLU A 57 39.83 29.78 4.50
N ARG A 58 40.27 29.19 5.61
CA ARG A 58 40.67 29.89 6.86
C ARG A 58 42.17 29.85 7.15
N ASP A 59 42.97 29.32 6.23
CA ASP A 59 44.43 29.15 6.35
C ASP A 59 44.88 28.42 7.64
N GLN A 60 44.11 27.41 8.06
CA GLN A 60 44.31 26.65 9.31
C GLN A 60 44.77 25.20 9.08
N MET A 61 45.32 24.89 7.90
CA MET A 61 45.74 23.54 7.50
C MET A 61 46.81 22.90 8.40
N GLY A 62 47.59 23.70 9.14
CA GLY A 62 48.66 23.21 10.02
C GLY A 62 48.21 22.35 11.21
N HIS A 63 46.90 22.25 11.46
CA HIS A 63 46.37 21.54 12.64
C HIS A 63 45.83 20.12 12.38
N ALA A 64 45.68 19.67 11.13
CA ALA A 64 45.01 18.38 10.84
C ALA A 64 45.83 17.38 10.01
N VAL A 65 46.79 17.83 9.19
CA VAL A 65 47.69 16.96 8.42
C VAL A 65 49.07 17.64 8.38
N PRO A 66 50.19 16.94 8.65
CA PRO A 66 51.52 17.54 8.60
C PRO A 66 51.78 18.21 7.25
N SER A 67 52.27 19.45 7.27
CA SER A 67 52.51 20.28 6.07
C SER A 67 53.42 19.61 5.03
N ALA A 68 54.33 18.75 5.46
CA ALA A 68 55.20 17.94 4.59
C ALA A 68 54.44 16.95 3.69
N VAL A 69 53.28 16.46 4.14
CA VAL A 69 52.40 15.60 3.36
C VAL A 69 51.76 16.48 2.28
N LEU A 70 51.08 17.57 2.66
CA LEU A 70 50.36 18.47 1.76
C LEU A 70 51.22 19.08 0.63
N SER A 71 52.50 19.39 0.89
CA SER A 71 53.42 19.93 -0.13
C SER A 71 53.73 18.98 -1.29
N SER A 72 53.44 17.68 -1.15
CA SER A 72 53.72 16.67 -2.17
C SER A 72 52.52 16.30 -3.07
N PHE A 73 51.31 16.82 -2.79
CA PHE A 73 50.07 16.40 -3.48
C PHE A 73 49.61 17.38 -4.55
N GLY A 74 50.25 17.40 -5.72
CA GLY A 74 49.67 18.05 -6.89
C GLY A 74 48.18 17.70 -7.10
N GLY A 75 47.28 18.62 -6.76
CA GLY A 75 46.00 18.90 -7.40
C GLY A 75 44.81 17.91 -7.34
N SER A 76 44.81 16.75 -6.67
CA SER A 76 43.61 15.87 -6.72
C SER A 76 43.20 15.19 -5.41
N VAL A 77 42.05 15.67 -4.88
CA VAL A 77 41.29 15.07 -3.76
C VAL A 77 40.76 13.66 -4.09
N GLY A 78 40.66 13.30 -5.38
CA GLY A 78 40.20 11.98 -5.83
C GLY A 78 41.19 10.87 -5.50
N ALA A 79 42.48 11.10 -5.76
CA ALA A 79 43.54 10.11 -5.52
C ALA A 79 43.72 9.79 -4.02
N ILE A 80 43.56 10.78 -3.15
CA ILE A 80 43.63 10.61 -1.69
C ILE A 80 42.47 9.74 -1.20
N LYS A 81 41.26 9.91 -1.76
CA LYS A 81 40.09 9.10 -1.41
C LYS A 81 40.24 7.64 -1.82
N GLU A 82 40.76 7.40 -3.02
CA GLU A 82 40.90 6.05 -3.58
C GLU A 82 41.95 5.25 -2.81
N ALA A 83 43.09 5.86 -2.49
CA ALA A 83 44.11 5.27 -1.64
C ALA A 83 43.61 5.02 -0.20
N THR A 84 42.75 5.88 0.35
CA THR A 84 42.16 5.70 1.70
C THR A 84 41.14 4.56 1.70
N PHE A 85 40.36 4.40 0.64
CA PHE A 85 39.36 3.34 0.51
C PHE A 85 40.00 1.95 0.37
N GLU A 86 41.04 1.82 -0.46
CA GLU A 86 41.85 0.60 -0.57
C GLU A 86 42.49 0.22 0.79
N LEU A 87 43.00 1.21 1.54
CA LEU A 87 43.63 0.97 2.84
C LEU A 87 42.63 0.48 3.91
N ILE A 88 41.39 0.96 3.89
CA ILE A 88 40.33 0.53 4.83
C ILE A 88 39.92 -0.92 4.55
N ILE A 89 39.77 -1.30 3.28
CA ILE A 89 39.47 -2.67 2.86
C ILE A 89 40.57 -3.65 3.32
N ASP A 90 41.84 -3.25 3.19
CA ASP A 90 42.97 -4.07 3.62
C ASP A 90 43.16 -4.11 5.16
N LEU A 91 42.77 -3.06 5.89
CA LEU A 91 42.89 -2.97 7.36
C LEU A 91 41.75 -3.64 8.13
N GLU A 92 40.53 -3.68 7.59
CA GLU A 92 39.38 -4.34 8.22
C GLU A 92 39.35 -5.86 7.99
N GLY A 93 40.33 -6.42 7.26
CA GLY A 93 40.34 -7.83 6.90
C GLY A 93 39.18 -8.24 5.98
N LEU A 94 38.41 -7.26 5.48
CA LEU A 94 37.38 -7.39 4.48
C LEU A 94 38.00 -7.61 3.09
N ARG A 95 38.94 -8.55 2.95
CA ARG A 95 39.26 -9.07 1.63
C ARG A 95 38.01 -9.82 1.19
N PRO A 96 37.24 -9.30 0.22
CA PRO A 96 36.09 -10.03 -0.28
C PRO A 96 36.62 -11.37 -0.76
N ASP A 97 35.95 -12.45 -0.34
CA ASP A 97 36.26 -13.80 -0.81
C ASP A 97 36.48 -13.72 -2.33
N PRO A 98 37.65 -14.12 -2.86
CA PRO A 98 37.94 -14.02 -4.30
C PRO A 98 36.86 -14.70 -5.16
N SER A 99 36.07 -15.62 -4.60
CA SER A 99 34.87 -16.18 -5.23
C SER A 99 33.78 -15.15 -5.60
N LEU A 100 33.73 -14.00 -4.94
CA LEU A 100 32.77 -12.91 -5.16
C LEU A 100 33.16 -11.99 -6.32
N ARG A 101 34.43 -11.99 -6.76
CA ARG A 101 34.94 -11.09 -7.81
C ARG A 101 34.60 -11.54 -9.24
N HIS A 102 34.02 -12.73 -9.43
CA HIS A 102 33.79 -13.33 -10.74
C HIS A 102 32.39 -13.97 -10.87
N LEU A 103 31.33 -13.21 -10.58
CA LEU A 103 29.99 -13.65 -10.99
C LEU A 103 29.91 -13.66 -12.53
N ARG A 104 29.35 -14.72 -13.11
CA ARG A 104 29.00 -14.71 -14.53
C ARG A 104 28.00 -13.59 -14.76
N ARG A 105 28.13 -12.85 -15.87
CA ARG A 105 27.28 -11.70 -16.23
C ARG A 105 25.78 -11.90 -15.93
N GLY A 106 25.21 -13.07 -16.28
CA GLY A 106 23.79 -13.34 -16.00
C GLY A 106 23.42 -13.50 -14.52
N LEU A 107 24.33 -13.98 -13.67
CA LEU A 107 24.13 -14.03 -12.21
C LEU A 107 24.28 -12.65 -11.58
N GLU A 108 25.24 -11.86 -12.09
CA GLU A 108 25.45 -10.48 -11.70
C GLU A 108 24.21 -9.63 -12.00
N GLU A 109 23.68 -9.69 -13.21
CA GLU A 109 22.44 -9.00 -13.62
C GLU A 109 21.25 -9.39 -12.73
N ALA A 110 21.07 -10.69 -12.43
CA ALA A 110 19.99 -11.17 -11.56
C ALA A 110 20.15 -10.66 -10.11
N LEU A 111 21.39 -10.63 -9.61
CA LEU A 111 21.69 -10.12 -8.27
C LEU A 111 21.44 -8.61 -8.18
N LEU A 112 21.85 -7.84 -9.19
CA LEU A 112 21.60 -6.39 -9.23
C LEU A 112 20.10 -6.08 -9.28
N LEU A 113 19.34 -6.84 -10.07
CA LEU A 113 17.88 -6.70 -10.13
C LEU A 113 17.23 -7.04 -8.79
N LEU A 114 17.69 -8.10 -8.12
CA LEU A 114 17.21 -8.52 -6.80
C LEU A 114 17.54 -7.48 -5.72
N CYS A 115 18.72 -6.85 -5.78
CA CYS A 115 19.11 -5.75 -4.89
C CYS A 115 18.26 -4.49 -5.11
N ALA A 116 17.87 -4.20 -6.35
CA ALA A 116 16.97 -3.10 -6.66
C ALA A 116 15.54 -3.38 -6.20
N THR A 117 15.09 -4.63 -6.33
CA THR A 117 13.71 -5.05 -6.07
C THR A 117 13.65 -6.29 -5.15
N PRO A 118 14.03 -6.16 -3.87
CA PRO A 118 14.00 -7.27 -2.93
C PRO A 118 12.55 -7.65 -2.58
N LEU A 119 12.38 -8.84 -2.02
CA LEU A 119 11.09 -9.42 -1.60
C LEU A 119 10.13 -9.67 -2.77
N THR A 120 10.69 -10.04 -3.92
CA THR A 120 9.99 -10.31 -5.17
C THR A 120 9.91 -11.81 -5.48
N THR A 121 8.91 -12.21 -6.26
CA THR A 121 8.81 -13.56 -6.83
C THR A 121 9.66 -13.69 -8.10
N VAL A 122 9.91 -14.92 -8.56
CA VAL A 122 10.63 -15.16 -9.82
C VAL A 122 9.85 -14.58 -10.99
N GLU A 123 8.52 -14.73 -10.97
CA GLU A 123 7.62 -14.26 -12.01
C GLU A 123 7.57 -12.73 -12.10
N GLU A 124 7.64 -12.02 -10.97
CA GLU A 124 7.74 -10.56 -10.92
C GLU A 124 9.10 -10.07 -11.44
N LEU A 125 10.21 -10.62 -10.92
CA LEU A 125 11.56 -10.25 -11.35
C LEU A 125 11.81 -10.53 -12.84
N SER A 126 11.26 -11.64 -13.36
CA SER A 126 11.36 -12.02 -14.78
C SER A 126 10.85 -10.90 -15.69
N ARG A 127 9.75 -10.25 -15.30
CA ARG A 127 9.14 -9.13 -16.04
C ARG A 127 9.92 -7.84 -15.87
N PHE A 128 10.43 -7.57 -14.66
CA PHE A 128 11.24 -6.37 -14.42
C PHE A 128 12.55 -6.37 -15.21
N GLY A 129 13.17 -7.55 -15.37
CA GLY A 129 14.44 -7.70 -16.07
C GLY A 129 14.35 -8.15 -17.53
N GLY A 130 13.17 -8.51 -18.04
CA GLY A 130 13.00 -9.09 -19.38
C GLY A 130 13.67 -10.46 -19.56
N VAL A 131 13.84 -11.24 -18.48
CA VAL A 131 14.53 -12.55 -18.49
C VAL A 131 13.50 -13.68 -18.34
N PRO A 132 13.57 -14.78 -19.12
CA PRO A 132 12.64 -15.90 -18.97
C PRO A 132 12.60 -16.48 -17.54
N VAL A 133 11.42 -16.88 -17.07
CA VAL A 133 11.19 -17.39 -15.71
C VAL A 133 12.09 -18.58 -15.36
N SER A 134 12.25 -19.55 -16.28
CA SER A 134 13.13 -20.72 -16.08
C SER A 134 14.58 -20.30 -15.86
N THR A 135 15.10 -19.44 -16.73
CA THR A 135 16.46 -18.90 -16.65
C THR A 135 16.68 -18.13 -15.36
N LEU A 136 15.72 -17.30 -14.94
CA LEU A 136 15.84 -16.53 -13.72
C LEU A 136 15.76 -17.43 -12.47
N ARG A 137 14.90 -18.45 -12.47
CA ARG A 137 14.80 -19.45 -11.40
C ARG A 137 16.14 -20.15 -11.20
N ASP A 138 16.77 -20.61 -12.27
CA ASP A 138 18.08 -21.26 -12.21
C ASP A 138 19.17 -20.31 -11.68
N ARG A 139 19.15 -19.03 -12.09
CA ARG A 139 20.07 -18.01 -11.59
C ARG A 139 19.86 -17.75 -10.10
N LEU A 140 18.62 -17.59 -9.64
CA LEU A 140 18.30 -17.38 -8.23
C LEU A 140 18.65 -18.58 -7.36
N ASN A 141 18.42 -19.80 -7.84
CA ASN A 141 18.86 -21.03 -7.17
C ASN A 141 20.38 -21.05 -6.99
N ARG A 142 21.15 -20.74 -8.04
CA ARG A 142 22.63 -20.63 -7.96
C ARG A 142 23.10 -19.51 -7.06
N LEU A 143 22.40 -18.37 -7.02
CA LEU A 143 22.70 -17.30 -6.07
C LEU A 143 22.43 -17.76 -4.62
N THR A 144 21.37 -18.55 -4.41
CA THR A 144 21.03 -19.13 -3.10
C THR A 144 22.07 -20.17 -2.66
N GLU A 145 22.47 -21.08 -3.55
CA GLU A 145 23.55 -22.06 -3.32
C GLU A 145 24.88 -21.40 -2.95
N ARG A 146 25.14 -20.20 -3.49
CA ARG A 146 26.33 -19.39 -3.18
C ARG A 146 26.17 -18.50 -1.94
N GLY A 147 25.02 -18.56 -1.26
CA GLY A 147 24.71 -17.73 -0.11
C GLY A 147 24.61 -16.23 -0.42
N LEU A 148 24.32 -15.85 -1.67
CA LEU A 148 24.15 -14.46 -2.14
C LEU A 148 22.68 -14.03 -2.18
N ALA A 149 21.76 -14.97 -2.20
CA ALA A 149 20.33 -14.73 -2.11
C ALA A 149 19.73 -15.71 -1.12
N ASP A 150 18.56 -15.35 -0.60
CA ASP A 150 17.73 -16.26 0.18
C ASP A 150 16.26 -15.92 -0.11
N SER A 151 15.33 -16.64 0.52
CA SER A 151 13.92 -16.56 0.23
C SER A 151 13.07 -16.85 1.46
N THR A 152 11.90 -16.20 1.52
CA THR A 152 10.89 -16.47 2.54
C THR A 152 9.57 -16.86 1.90
N ALA A 153 8.82 -17.74 2.56
CA ALA A 153 7.42 -17.95 2.23
C ALA A 153 6.61 -16.74 2.69
N HIS A 154 5.67 -16.29 1.87
CA HIS A 154 4.76 -15.20 2.18
C HIS A 154 3.39 -15.53 1.60
N GLN A 155 2.34 -15.25 2.35
CA GLN A 155 0.98 -15.42 1.86
C GLN A 155 0.16 -14.16 2.14
N LEU A 156 -0.54 -13.71 1.11
CA LEU A 156 -1.49 -12.61 1.14
C LEU A 156 -2.79 -13.07 0.51
N SER A 157 -3.92 -12.82 1.16
CA SER A 157 -5.24 -13.27 0.69
C SER A 157 -5.60 -12.76 -0.69
N ALA A 158 -5.26 -11.51 -0.99
CA ALA A 158 -5.50 -10.88 -2.29
C ALA A 158 -4.70 -11.50 -3.44
N LEU A 159 -3.62 -12.26 -3.16
CA LEU A 159 -2.78 -12.90 -4.18
C LEU A 159 -3.00 -14.41 -4.32
N GLY A 160 -3.97 -14.97 -3.57
CA GLY A 160 -4.40 -16.36 -3.69
C GLY A 160 -4.14 -17.26 -2.47
N SER A 161 -4.46 -18.54 -2.63
CA SER A 161 -4.48 -19.53 -1.55
C SER A 161 -3.16 -20.24 -1.28
N ARG A 162 -2.16 -20.09 -2.15
CA ARG A 162 -0.85 -20.72 -2.00
C ARG A 162 0.19 -19.69 -1.53
N PRO A 163 1.03 -20.03 -0.54
CA PRO A 163 2.20 -19.21 -0.20
C PRO A 163 3.10 -19.01 -1.42
N GLN A 164 3.55 -17.77 -1.62
CA GLN A 164 4.51 -17.37 -2.63
C GLN A 164 5.93 -17.35 -2.02
N ARG A 165 6.92 -17.75 -2.81
CA ARG A 165 8.34 -17.66 -2.42
C ARG A 165 8.90 -16.31 -2.88
N ARG A 166 9.26 -15.46 -1.92
CA ARG A 166 9.80 -14.11 -2.17
C ARG A 166 11.30 -14.08 -1.86
N TYR A 167 12.09 -13.74 -2.86
CA TYR A 167 13.54 -13.72 -2.82
C TYR A 167 14.07 -12.37 -2.35
N PHE A 168 15.23 -12.38 -1.70
CA PHE A 168 15.94 -11.17 -1.27
C PHE A 168 17.45 -11.44 -1.29
N PRO A 169 18.30 -10.41 -1.45
CA PRO A 169 19.75 -10.60 -1.38
C PRO A 169 20.17 -10.85 0.07
N THR A 170 21.19 -11.68 0.30
CA THR A 170 21.85 -11.77 1.62
C THR A 170 22.81 -10.60 1.81
N GLU A 171 23.43 -10.46 2.99
CA GLU A 171 24.51 -9.48 3.19
C GLU A 171 25.64 -9.66 2.16
N LYS A 172 26.09 -10.91 1.96
CA LYS A 172 27.10 -11.25 0.94
C LYS A 172 26.63 -10.87 -0.46
N GLY A 173 25.34 -11.09 -0.77
CA GLY A 173 24.72 -10.68 -2.03
C GLY A 173 24.73 -9.17 -2.25
N VAL A 174 24.38 -8.40 -1.22
CA VAL A 174 24.42 -6.93 -1.26
C VAL A 174 25.83 -6.43 -1.53
N ILE A 175 26.83 -6.97 -0.84
CA ILE A 175 28.25 -6.62 -1.02
C ILE A 175 28.69 -6.95 -2.44
N ALA A 176 28.39 -8.17 -2.93
CA ALA A 176 28.73 -8.60 -4.27
C ALA A 176 28.05 -7.73 -5.35
N GLY A 177 26.78 -7.36 -5.15
CA GLY A 177 26.09 -6.41 -6.02
C GLY A 177 26.75 -5.04 -6.04
N ALA A 178 27.12 -4.49 -4.87
CA ALA A 178 27.79 -3.19 -4.78
C ALA A 178 29.14 -3.19 -5.53
N MET A 179 29.91 -4.29 -5.42
CA MET A 179 31.16 -4.48 -6.15
C MET A 179 30.96 -4.59 -7.67
N ALA A 180 29.92 -5.30 -8.12
CA ALA A 180 29.57 -5.44 -9.53
C ALA A 180 29.32 -4.09 -10.22
N THR A 181 28.74 -3.11 -9.52
CA THR A 181 28.50 -1.76 -10.05
C THR A 181 29.72 -0.83 -10.12
N LYS A 182 30.96 -1.37 -10.04
CA LYS A 182 32.23 -0.64 -10.19
C LYS A 182 32.33 0.64 -9.35
N GLY A 183 31.89 0.60 -8.09
CA GLY A 183 32.11 1.69 -7.14
C GLY A 183 31.18 2.90 -7.30
N GLU A 184 30.15 2.84 -8.15
CA GLU A 184 29.11 3.87 -8.14
C GLU A 184 28.31 3.77 -6.83
N SER A 185 28.58 4.70 -5.91
CA SER A 185 27.78 4.98 -4.70
C SER A 185 26.27 5.14 -4.96
N HIS A 186 25.83 5.15 -6.22
CA HIS A 186 24.47 5.26 -6.66
C HIS A 186 23.61 4.06 -6.24
N MET A 187 24.14 2.83 -6.21
CA MET A 187 23.37 1.66 -5.76
C MET A 187 22.94 1.77 -4.29
N LEU A 188 23.89 2.09 -3.40
CA LEU A 188 23.63 2.28 -1.96
C LEU A 188 22.75 3.51 -1.66
N ARG A 189 22.70 4.48 -2.58
CA ARG A 189 21.89 5.70 -2.45
C ARG A 189 20.50 5.60 -3.09
N ALA A 190 20.35 4.77 -4.11
CA ALA A 190 19.13 4.70 -4.91
C ALA A 190 18.32 3.43 -4.70
N TYR A 191 18.90 2.37 -4.12
CA TYR A 191 18.23 1.10 -3.93
C TYR A 191 18.05 0.74 -2.45
N PRO A 192 17.13 -0.19 -2.16
CA PRO A 192 16.77 -0.61 -0.82
C PRO A 192 17.87 -1.43 -0.09
N VAL A 193 18.97 -0.80 0.32
CA VAL A 193 20.14 -1.54 0.87
C VAL A 193 20.47 -1.28 2.35
N SER A 194 19.75 -0.39 3.02
CA SER A 194 19.94 -0.18 4.47
C SER A 194 19.09 -1.13 5.31
N LYS A 195 19.60 -1.53 6.49
CA LYS A 195 18.84 -2.27 7.52
C LYS A 195 17.45 -1.70 7.76
N GLN A 196 17.39 -0.39 7.99
CA GLN A 196 16.14 0.27 8.33
C GLN A 196 15.11 0.17 7.19
N TRP A 197 15.59 0.19 5.95
CA TRP A 197 14.73 0.19 4.79
C TRP A 197 14.26 -1.22 4.43
N PHE A 198 15.14 -2.22 4.43
CA PHE A 198 14.73 -3.61 4.24
C PHE A 198 13.75 -4.05 5.32
N ARG A 199 14.00 -3.69 6.60
CA ARG A 199 13.03 -3.88 7.69
C ARG A 199 11.69 -3.22 7.40
N LEU A 200 11.66 -2.00 6.87
CA LEU A 200 10.41 -1.34 6.54
C LEU A 200 9.65 -2.07 5.41
N LEU A 201 10.35 -2.50 4.38
CA LEU A 201 9.75 -3.29 3.29
C LEU A 201 9.22 -4.62 3.80
N ALA A 202 9.97 -5.29 4.68
CA ALA A 202 9.53 -6.50 5.36
C ALA A 202 8.29 -6.24 6.22
N GLU A 203 8.29 -5.22 7.09
CA GLU A 203 7.11 -4.81 7.89
C GLU A 203 5.88 -4.47 7.01
N ARG A 204 6.09 -4.15 5.72
CA ARG A 204 5.06 -3.82 4.72
C ARG A 204 4.93 -4.85 3.61
N LEU A 205 5.38 -6.09 3.83
CA LEU A 205 5.51 -7.10 2.78
C LEU A 205 4.20 -7.33 1.99
N ASP A 206 3.04 -7.27 2.65
CA ASP A 206 1.74 -7.39 1.98
C ASP A 206 1.50 -6.27 0.95
N ALA A 207 1.79 -5.01 1.31
CA ALA A 207 1.68 -3.90 0.38
C ALA A 207 2.73 -3.99 -0.73
N VAL A 208 3.97 -4.36 -0.39
CA VAL A 208 5.05 -4.56 -1.36
C VAL A 208 4.66 -5.62 -2.39
N ALA A 209 4.08 -6.74 -1.94
CA ALA A 209 3.61 -7.82 -2.79
C ALA A 209 2.55 -7.37 -3.81
N VAL A 210 1.55 -6.60 -3.36
CA VAL A 210 0.54 -6.00 -4.26
C VAL A 210 1.21 -5.06 -5.27
N LEU A 211 2.09 -4.17 -4.80
CA LEU A 211 2.76 -3.19 -5.65
C LEU A 211 3.67 -3.84 -6.71
N HIS A 212 4.38 -4.91 -6.34
CA HIS A 212 5.17 -5.70 -7.29
C HIS A 212 4.30 -6.42 -8.31
N ARG A 213 3.14 -6.95 -7.90
CA ARG A 213 2.19 -7.57 -8.83
C ARG A 213 1.63 -6.56 -9.84
N VAL A 214 1.29 -5.35 -9.40
CA VAL A 214 0.87 -4.26 -10.30
C VAL A 214 2.01 -3.83 -11.22
N ALA A 215 3.22 -3.69 -10.70
CA ALA A 215 4.40 -3.38 -11.52
C ALA A 215 4.64 -4.45 -12.60
N ALA A 216 4.41 -5.72 -12.28
CA ALA A 216 4.51 -6.83 -13.23
C ALA A 216 3.45 -6.73 -14.34
N MET A 217 2.21 -6.37 -14.00
CA MET A 217 1.16 -6.12 -15.00
C MET A 217 1.49 -4.91 -15.89
N VAL A 218 2.07 -3.85 -15.33
CA VAL A 218 2.55 -2.69 -16.10
C VAL A 218 3.63 -3.11 -17.09
N ALA A 219 4.58 -3.94 -16.67
CA ALA A 219 5.63 -4.46 -17.55
C ALA A 219 5.06 -5.32 -18.69
N ASP A 220 4.05 -6.16 -18.40
CA ASP A 220 3.35 -6.97 -19.42
C ASP A 220 2.55 -6.10 -20.41
N ALA A 221 2.04 -4.95 -19.95
CA ALA A 221 1.28 -4.01 -20.76
C ALA A 221 2.14 -3.08 -21.64
N ASP A 222 3.42 -2.89 -21.31
CA ASP A 222 4.30 -1.98 -22.03
C ASP A 222 4.70 -2.56 -23.40
N LEU A 223 4.38 -1.82 -24.46
CA LEU A 223 4.59 -2.27 -25.85
C LEU A 223 6.07 -2.48 -26.18
N HIS A 224 6.95 -1.69 -25.55
CA HIS A 224 8.39 -1.77 -25.74
C HIS A 224 9.02 -3.01 -25.08
N LYS A 225 8.33 -3.62 -24.11
CA LYS A 225 8.80 -4.79 -23.34
C LYS A 225 10.21 -4.62 -22.73
N ASP A 226 10.58 -3.37 -22.46
CA ASP A 226 11.85 -3.03 -21.84
C ASP A 226 11.82 -3.27 -20.33
N PRO A 227 13.00 -3.41 -19.68
CA PRO A 227 13.08 -3.54 -18.23
C PRO A 227 12.39 -2.40 -17.48
N VAL A 228 11.60 -2.75 -16.47
CA VAL A 228 10.88 -1.80 -15.62
C VAL A 228 11.64 -1.58 -14.31
N CYS A 229 11.96 -0.33 -14.01
CA CYS A 229 12.55 0.03 -12.71
C CYS A 229 11.44 0.29 -11.69
N VAL A 230 11.54 -0.33 -10.51
CA VAL A 230 10.54 -0.23 -9.44
C VAL A 230 11.15 0.43 -8.21
N ASP A 231 10.78 1.69 -7.96
CA ASP A 231 11.29 2.48 -6.85
C ASP A 231 10.25 2.59 -5.72
N HIS A 232 10.66 2.28 -4.48
CA HIS A 232 9.78 2.35 -3.31
C HIS A 232 10.01 3.63 -2.49
N TYR A 233 8.92 4.27 -2.06
CA TYR A 233 9.01 5.51 -1.27
C TYR A 233 8.78 5.27 0.21
N ARG A 234 9.72 5.77 1.05
CA ARG A 234 9.58 5.77 2.52
C ARG A 234 8.47 6.67 3.01
N LYS A 235 8.51 7.88 2.50
CA LYS A 235 7.63 9.00 2.82
C LYS A 235 7.58 9.84 1.55
N GLY A 236 6.37 10.19 1.14
CA GLY A 236 6.15 10.77 -0.17
C GLY A 236 4.72 10.52 -0.68
N PRO A 237 4.39 11.12 -1.82
CA PRO A 237 3.05 11.02 -2.40
C PRO A 237 2.68 9.61 -2.85
N TYR A 238 3.64 8.86 -3.41
CA TYR A 238 3.46 7.50 -3.94
C TYR A 238 3.94 6.42 -2.97
N ASP A 239 3.44 5.21 -3.16
CA ASP A 239 3.99 3.98 -2.56
C ASP A 239 5.13 3.43 -3.39
N THR A 240 4.87 3.32 -4.70
CA THR A 240 5.85 2.87 -5.67
C THR A 240 5.83 3.81 -6.86
N LEU A 241 6.98 4.00 -7.47
CA LEU A 241 7.14 4.64 -8.75
C LEU A 241 7.76 3.66 -9.72
N LEU A 242 7.14 3.51 -10.88
CA LEU A 242 7.62 2.68 -11.96
C LEU A 242 8.24 3.59 -13.01
N THR A 243 9.44 3.25 -13.48
CA THR A 243 10.07 3.92 -14.61
C THR A 243 10.16 2.93 -15.76
N LEU A 244 9.53 3.26 -16.88
CA LEU A 244 9.54 2.48 -18.12
C LEU A 244 10.60 3.03 -19.07
N SER A 245 10.77 2.39 -20.22
CA SER A 245 11.64 2.90 -21.28
C SER A 245 11.19 4.27 -21.79
N GLY A 246 12.15 5.04 -22.30
CA GLY A 246 11.91 6.42 -22.75
C GLY A 246 11.70 7.44 -21.62
N GLY A 247 11.97 7.06 -20.36
CA GLY A 247 11.85 7.96 -19.20
C GLY A 247 10.41 8.17 -18.71
N ARG A 248 9.44 7.42 -19.26
CA ARG A 248 8.04 7.39 -18.83
C ARG A 248 7.97 6.90 -17.39
N SER A 249 7.05 7.45 -16.59
CA SER A 249 6.92 7.03 -15.20
C SER A 249 5.48 6.94 -14.71
N ILE A 250 5.21 5.97 -13.85
CA ILE A 250 3.88 5.69 -13.30
C ILE A 250 3.98 5.71 -11.78
N GLY A 251 3.20 6.58 -11.14
CA GLY A 251 3.07 6.62 -9.69
C GLY A 251 1.96 5.68 -9.25
N VAL A 252 2.24 4.81 -8.30
CA VAL A 252 1.24 3.91 -7.71
C VAL A 252 0.97 4.33 -6.26
N VAL A 253 -0.31 4.55 -5.95
CA VAL A 253 -0.81 4.93 -4.63
C VAL A 253 -1.74 3.83 -4.15
N ARG A 254 -1.47 3.26 -2.97
CA ARG A 254 -2.35 2.27 -2.35
C ARG A 254 -3.18 2.92 -1.23
N GLN A 255 -4.50 2.77 -1.28
CA GLN A 255 -5.43 3.09 -0.21
C GLN A 255 -5.79 1.80 0.53
N GLY A 256 -4.96 1.45 1.51
CA GLY A 256 -5.22 0.29 2.36
C GLY A 256 -6.52 0.42 3.17
N PRO A 257 -7.01 -0.70 3.73
CA PRO A 257 -8.30 -0.80 4.43
C PRO A 257 -8.45 0.24 5.56
N THR A 258 -7.37 0.55 6.26
CA THR A 258 -7.38 1.49 7.39
C THR A 258 -7.37 2.97 6.98
N LEU A 259 -7.21 3.28 5.68
CA LEU A 259 -7.00 4.66 5.23
C LEU A 259 -8.33 5.39 4.93
N PRO A 260 -8.65 6.50 5.64
CA PRO A 260 -9.80 7.32 5.29
C PRO A 260 -9.62 8.04 3.96
N THR A 261 -10.71 8.24 3.22
CA THR A 261 -10.72 8.89 1.89
C THR A 261 -10.11 10.30 1.91
N SER A 262 -10.25 11.05 3.02
CA SER A 262 -9.64 12.37 3.17
C SER A 262 -8.11 12.37 3.08
N ARG A 263 -7.46 11.28 3.50
CA ARG A 263 -6.00 11.13 3.38
C ARG A 263 -5.56 10.77 1.97
N LEU A 264 -6.35 9.96 1.27
CA LEU A 264 -6.12 9.74 -0.16
C LEU A 264 -6.18 11.09 -0.90
N ARG A 265 -7.18 11.92 -0.62
CA ARG A 265 -7.28 13.28 -1.17
C ARG A 265 -6.06 14.13 -0.85
N TYR A 266 -5.58 14.13 0.39
CA TYR A 266 -4.36 14.86 0.76
C TYR A 266 -3.14 14.38 -0.03
N ARG A 267 -2.98 13.06 -0.21
CA ARG A 267 -1.89 12.48 -1.00
C ARG A 267 -2.00 12.89 -2.47
N LEU A 268 -3.17 12.79 -3.07
CA LEU A 268 -3.39 13.17 -4.46
C LEU A 268 -3.20 14.67 -4.69
N ARG A 269 -3.68 15.52 -3.78
CA ARG A 269 -3.33 16.96 -3.79
C ARG A 269 -1.85 17.25 -3.62
N SER A 270 -1.14 16.43 -2.85
CA SER A 270 0.31 16.57 -2.73
C SER A 270 1.04 16.15 -4.01
N ILE A 271 0.43 15.27 -4.83
CA ILE A 271 0.91 14.89 -6.16
C ILE A 271 0.74 16.05 -7.14
N GLU A 272 -0.42 16.70 -7.14
CA GLU A 272 -0.68 17.88 -7.98
C GLU A 272 0.24 19.07 -7.68
N ARG A 273 0.72 19.15 -6.44
CA ARG A 273 1.65 20.20 -6.00
C ARG A 273 3.11 19.90 -6.31
N LEU A 274 3.40 18.72 -6.85
CA LEU A 274 4.75 18.43 -7.33
C LEU A 274 5.04 19.28 -8.56
N ASP A 275 6.31 19.61 -8.74
CA ASP A 275 6.75 20.23 -9.99
C ASP A 275 6.43 19.29 -11.17
N SER A 276 6.22 19.85 -12.37
CA SER A 276 5.89 19.06 -13.57
C SER A 276 6.93 17.99 -13.88
N SER A 277 8.19 18.23 -13.54
CA SER A 277 9.31 17.29 -13.65
C SER A 277 9.29 16.16 -12.60
N GLU A 278 8.55 16.33 -11.49
CA GLU A 278 8.44 15.36 -10.40
C GLU A 278 7.14 14.54 -10.45
N THR A 279 6.16 15.02 -11.22
CA THR A 279 4.86 14.39 -11.41
C THR A 279 4.99 13.20 -12.38
N PRO A 280 4.55 11.98 -12.02
CA PRO A 280 4.56 10.84 -12.90
C PRO A 280 3.61 11.10 -14.07
N PHE A 281 3.90 10.42 -15.17
CA PHE A 281 3.08 10.51 -16.36
C PHE A 281 1.63 10.04 -16.09
N VAL A 282 1.48 8.91 -15.39
CA VAL A 282 0.18 8.39 -14.94
C VAL A 282 0.23 8.15 -13.44
N THR A 283 -0.88 8.41 -12.75
CA THR A 283 -1.09 8.00 -11.36
C THR A 283 -2.13 6.90 -11.30
N LEU A 284 -1.75 5.74 -10.77
CA LEU A 284 -2.62 4.62 -10.49
C LEU A 284 -2.96 4.61 -8.99
N VAL A 285 -4.24 4.55 -8.67
CA VAL A 285 -4.76 4.48 -7.30
C VAL A 285 -5.41 3.13 -7.08
N LEU A 286 -4.86 2.34 -6.17
CA LEU A 286 -5.42 1.06 -5.75
C LEU A 286 -6.28 1.30 -4.51
N THR A 287 -7.55 0.91 -4.56
CA THR A 287 -8.42 0.96 -3.39
C THR A 287 -8.77 -0.44 -2.91
N HIS A 288 -9.12 -0.60 -1.64
CA HIS A 288 -9.42 -1.91 -1.09
C HIS A 288 -10.83 -2.44 -1.42
N ALA A 289 -11.72 -1.63 -2.04
CA ALA A 289 -13.09 -2.04 -2.35
C ALA A 289 -13.78 -1.11 -3.36
N ASP A 290 -14.78 -1.61 -4.10
CA ASP A 290 -15.48 -0.88 -5.18
C ASP A 290 -16.01 0.46 -4.74
N GLN A 291 -16.51 0.55 -3.52
CA GLN A 291 -17.07 1.79 -3.02
C GLN A 291 -16.00 2.83 -2.67
N ALA A 292 -14.82 2.39 -2.26
CA ALA A 292 -13.66 3.26 -2.11
C ALA A 292 -13.19 3.77 -3.48
N THR A 293 -13.21 2.92 -4.52
CA THR A 293 -13.03 3.32 -5.93
C THR A 293 -14.09 4.34 -6.35
N ARG A 294 -15.37 3.98 -6.18
CA ARG A 294 -16.60 4.80 -6.14
C ARG A 294 -16.32 6.25 -5.73
N ARG A 295 -15.88 6.35 -4.48
CA ARG A 295 -15.57 7.61 -3.82
C ARG A 295 -14.34 8.28 -4.39
N ALA A 296 -13.24 7.57 -4.58
CA ALA A 296 -12.02 8.16 -5.12
C ALA A 296 -12.30 8.83 -6.46
N VAL A 297 -13.01 8.14 -7.38
CA VAL A 297 -13.42 8.67 -8.68
C VAL A 297 -14.26 9.95 -8.57
N ARG A 298 -15.19 10.02 -7.59
CA ARG A 298 -16.05 11.19 -7.37
C ARG A 298 -15.40 12.35 -6.63
N PHE A 299 -14.61 12.03 -5.62
CA PHE A 299 -13.98 13.01 -4.74
C PHE A 299 -12.81 13.72 -5.44
N LEU A 300 -12.26 13.12 -6.49
CA LEU A 300 -11.22 13.70 -7.34
C LEU A 300 -11.79 14.64 -8.42
N GLY A 301 -12.81 15.43 -8.07
CA GLY A 301 -13.10 16.71 -8.71
C GLY A 301 -13.29 16.73 -10.22
N ASP A 302 -12.98 17.89 -10.81
CA ASP A 302 -13.16 18.20 -12.23
C ASP A 302 -12.25 17.31 -13.09
N PRO A 303 -12.77 16.62 -14.13
CA PRO A 303 -11.98 15.80 -15.04
C PRO A 303 -10.78 16.53 -15.67
N LEU A 304 -10.76 17.86 -15.71
CA LEU A 304 -9.60 18.64 -16.16
C LEU A 304 -8.39 18.55 -15.22
N GLU A 305 -8.60 18.45 -13.90
CA GLU A 305 -7.53 18.48 -12.89
C GLU A 305 -6.84 17.13 -12.73
N HIS A 306 -7.53 16.02 -13.03
CA HIS A 306 -7.04 14.66 -12.75
C HIS A 306 -7.01 13.74 -13.98
N ARG A 307 -6.83 14.31 -15.18
CA ARG A 307 -6.87 13.59 -16.48
C ARG A 307 -5.97 12.36 -16.59
N ARG A 308 -4.93 12.27 -15.76
CA ARG A 308 -3.88 11.23 -15.74
C ARG A 308 -3.99 10.28 -14.54
N THR A 309 -5.11 10.33 -13.80
CA THR A 309 -5.32 9.52 -12.60
C THR A 309 -6.39 8.46 -12.85
N PHE A 310 -6.04 7.21 -12.57
CA PHE A 310 -6.92 6.05 -12.71
C PHE A 310 -7.04 5.33 -11.38
N VAL A 311 -8.22 4.80 -11.10
CA VAL A 311 -8.55 4.13 -9.85
C VAL A 311 -9.08 2.73 -10.15
N ALA A 312 -8.57 1.73 -9.45
CA ALA A 312 -9.08 0.36 -9.52
C ALA A 312 -9.17 -0.23 -8.11
N THR A 313 -9.97 -1.28 -7.95
CA THR A 313 -9.94 -2.08 -6.71
C THR A 313 -8.76 -3.04 -6.74
N GLU A 314 -8.16 -3.31 -5.58
CA GLU A 314 -7.10 -4.31 -5.44
C GLU A 314 -7.61 -5.70 -5.83
N GLY A 315 -8.86 -6.04 -5.48
CA GLY A 315 -9.44 -7.34 -5.76
C GLY A 315 -9.58 -7.62 -7.27
N GLU A 316 -10.24 -6.74 -8.01
CA GLU A 316 -10.47 -6.91 -9.45
C GLU A 316 -9.15 -6.88 -10.23
N LEU A 317 -8.24 -5.96 -9.86
CA LEU A 317 -6.94 -5.88 -10.49
C LEU A 317 -6.13 -7.17 -10.31
N LEU A 318 -6.15 -7.76 -9.11
CA LEU A 318 -5.38 -8.96 -8.82
C LEU A 318 -6.02 -10.24 -9.36
N ALA A 319 -7.33 -10.24 -9.59
CA ALA A 319 -8.05 -11.33 -10.25
C ALA A 319 -7.85 -11.34 -11.78
N GLY A 320 -7.63 -10.17 -12.39
CA GLY A 320 -7.45 -10.00 -13.83
C GLY A 320 -6.00 -10.03 -14.32
N ASP A 321 -5.83 -9.76 -15.61
CA ASP A 321 -4.56 -9.47 -16.27
C ASP A 321 -4.51 -7.99 -16.72
N HIS A 322 -3.51 -7.59 -17.50
CA HIS A 322 -3.35 -6.21 -17.97
C HIS A 322 -4.35 -5.78 -19.06
N TYR A 323 -5.13 -6.71 -19.61
CA TYR A 323 -6.24 -6.42 -20.53
C TYR A 323 -7.57 -6.21 -19.82
N GLY A 324 -7.68 -6.59 -18.54
CA GLY A 324 -8.86 -6.34 -17.73
C GLY A 324 -9.24 -4.86 -17.69
N VAL A 325 -10.49 -4.56 -18.07
CA VAL A 325 -11.05 -3.20 -18.07
C VAL A 325 -11.57 -2.89 -16.66
N VAL A 326 -10.63 -2.65 -15.74
CA VAL A 326 -10.90 -2.47 -14.29
C VAL A 326 -10.48 -1.09 -13.78
N TRP A 327 -9.91 -0.25 -14.65
CA TRP A 327 -9.40 1.06 -14.26
C TRP A 327 -10.37 2.16 -14.62
N HIS A 328 -10.89 2.85 -13.61
CA HIS A 328 -11.80 3.96 -13.78
C HIS A 328 -11.04 5.28 -13.82
N ARG A 329 -11.31 6.10 -14.84
CA ARG A 329 -10.71 7.45 -14.95
C ARG A 329 -11.33 8.40 -13.94
N CYS A 330 -10.51 9.17 -13.23
CA CYS A 330 -11.02 10.20 -12.31
C CYS A 330 -11.75 11.33 -13.06
N GLY A 331 -12.89 11.80 -12.52
CA GLY A 331 -13.62 12.96 -13.03
C GLY A 331 -14.65 12.72 -14.15
N SER A 332 -14.81 11.49 -14.66
CA SER A 332 -15.79 11.16 -15.72
C SER A 332 -17.27 11.29 -15.30
N GLY A 333 -17.57 11.42 -13.99
CA GLY A 333 -18.93 11.42 -13.44
C GLY A 333 -19.74 12.72 -13.58
N LEU A 334 -19.21 13.76 -14.22
CA LEU A 334 -19.84 15.10 -14.27
C LEU A 334 -20.57 15.45 -15.57
N GLY A 335 -20.73 14.50 -16.51
CA GLY A 335 -21.56 14.72 -17.71
C GLY A 335 -20.90 15.57 -18.81
N HIS A 336 -19.57 15.65 -18.81
CA HIS A 336 -18.82 16.22 -19.92
C HIS A 336 -18.29 15.09 -20.81
N ASP A 337 -18.43 15.24 -22.13
CA ASP A 337 -17.83 14.33 -23.09
C ASP A 337 -16.32 14.19 -22.79
N PRO A 338 -15.81 12.96 -22.65
CA PRO A 338 -14.41 12.76 -22.38
C PRO A 338 -13.59 13.38 -23.52
N PRO A 339 -12.58 14.22 -23.23
CA PRO A 339 -11.70 14.70 -24.28
C PRO A 339 -10.92 13.50 -24.83
N VAL A 340 -11.32 13.08 -26.03
CA VAL A 340 -10.68 12.13 -26.97
C VAL A 340 -10.35 10.74 -26.41
N GLY A 341 -11.19 9.75 -26.77
CA GLY A 341 -10.74 8.40 -27.17
C GLY A 341 -10.55 7.32 -26.10
N LEU A 342 -10.99 7.53 -24.86
CA LEU A 342 -11.04 6.48 -23.83
C LEU A 342 -12.40 6.48 -23.14
N ASP A 343 -12.95 5.28 -22.98
CA ASP A 343 -14.14 5.03 -22.17
C ASP A 343 -13.87 5.37 -20.69
N ALA A 344 -14.95 5.50 -19.90
CA ALA A 344 -14.85 5.77 -18.46
C ALA A 344 -14.01 4.70 -17.72
N ASP A 345 -13.98 3.49 -18.30
CA ASP A 345 -13.25 2.33 -17.83
C ASP A 345 -12.19 1.95 -18.87
N ALA A 346 -10.99 1.59 -18.40
CA ALA A 346 -9.84 1.32 -19.24
C ALA A 346 -9.09 0.06 -18.77
N SER A 347 -8.40 -0.59 -19.72
CA SER A 347 -7.37 -1.58 -19.40
C SER A 347 -6.03 -0.89 -19.15
N LEU A 348 -5.12 -1.58 -18.47
CA LEU A 348 -3.77 -1.06 -18.24
C LEU A 348 -3.04 -0.83 -19.57
N ALA A 349 -3.21 -1.73 -20.54
CA ALA A 349 -2.72 -1.56 -21.91
C ALA A 349 -3.29 -0.28 -22.58
N GLY A 350 -4.59 -0.03 -22.42
CA GLY A 350 -5.23 1.19 -22.94
C GLY A 350 -4.69 2.48 -22.31
N ILE A 351 -4.41 2.45 -21.00
CA ILE A 351 -3.82 3.57 -20.26
C ILE A 351 -2.41 3.89 -20.78
N LEU A 352 -1.57 2.87 -21.01
CA LEU A 352 -0.22 3.07 -21.53
C LEU A 352 -0.21 3.54 -23.00
N ALA A 353 -1.11 3.02 -23.83
CA ALA A 353 -1.23 3.49 -25.22
C ALA A 353 -1.68 4.97 -25.29
N LEU A 354 -2.57 5.40 -24.39
CA LEU A 354 -2.92 6.82 -24.25
C LEU A 354 -1.72 7.64 -23.80
N ALA A 355 -0.94 7.09 -22.87
CA ALA A 355 0.24 7.76 -22.35
C ALA A 355 1.22 8.15 -23.46
N GLU A 356 1.47 7.23 -24.38
CA GLU A 356 2.32 7.44 -25.55
C GLU A 356 1.82 8.56 -26.45
N ARG A 357 0.52 8.57 -26.79
CA ARG A 357 -0.07 9.61 -27.65
C ARG A 357 0.04 11.02 -27.05
N LEU A 358 -0.04 11.13 -25.73
CA LEU A 358 0.08 12.42 -25.04
C LEU A 358 1.53 12.89 -24.92
N LEU A 359 2.51 11.97 -24.91
CA LEU A 359 3.94 12.31 -24.89
C LEU A 359 4.41 12.89 -26.23
N ASP A 360 3.87 12.43 -27.35
CA ASP A 360 4.19 12.99 -28.68
C ASP A 360 3.80 14.48 -28.82
N THR A 361 2.90 14.97 -27.97
CA THR A 361 2.49 16.39 -27.93
C THR A 361 3.31 17.27 -26.96
N SER A 362 4.26 16.73 -26.19
CA SER A 362 5.02 17.50 -25.20
C SER A 362 6.42 16.92 -24.97
N TYR A 363 7.44 17.61 -25.50
CA TYR A 363 8.84 17.19 -25.48
C TYR A 363 9.44 17.05 -24.06
N SER A 364 10.09 15.90 -23.86
CA SER A 364 11.15 15.52 -22.90
C SER A 364 11.06 15.98 -21.44
N PHE A 365 10.67 15.07 -20.55
CA PHE A 365 11.12 15.07 -19.15
C PHE A 365 12.05 13.89 -18.91
N LEU A 366 13.35 14.12 -19.08
CA LEU A 366 14.37 13.27 -18.49
C LEU A 366 14.31 13.49 -16.98
N ARG A 367 13.84 12.47 -16.26
CA ARG A 367 13.74 12.53 -14.81
C ARG A 367 15.12 12.40 -14.19
N GLU A 368 15.65 13.48 -13.63
CA GLU A 368 16.64 13.35 -12.57
C GLU A 368 15.93 12.75 -11.34
N ARG A 369 16.43 11.63 -10.82
CA ARG A 369 15.92 11.01 -9.59
C ARG A 369 15.80 12.10 -8.51
N PRO A 370 14.63 12.33 -7.90
CA PRO A 370 14.46 13.39 -6.92
C PRO A 370 15.49 13.19 -5.81
N LYS A 371 16.41 14.14 -5.66
CA LYS A 371 17.41 14.10 -4.59
C LYS A 371 16.64 14.10 -3.27
N PRO A 372 16.74 13.04 -2.42
CA PRO A 372 16.02 13.03 -1.16
C PRO A 372 16.39 14.29 -0.38
N ARG A 373 15.39 15.12 -0.06
CA ARG A 373 15.60 16.33 0.76
C ARG A 373 16.22 15.90 2.09
N ARG A 374 17.47 16.32 2.29
CA ARG A 374 18.31 15.97 3.43
C ARG A 374 17.82 16.68 4.70
N SER A 375 17.43 15.88 5.69
CA SER A 375 17.93 16.09 7.05
C SER A 375 18.43 14.75 7.58
N THR A 376 19.75 14.72 7.82
CA THR A 376 20.54 13.69 8.52
C THR A 376 20.47 12.24 8.02
N LEU A 377 21.16 11.96 6.91
CA LEU A 377 21.80 10.64 6.70
C LEU A 377 23.27 10.90 6.35
N TYR A 378 24.10 10.93 7.38
CA TYR A 378 25.56 11.02 7.26
C TYR A 378 26.12 9.72 6.65
N PRO A 379 27.06 9.79 5.69
CA PRO A 379 27.64 8.59 5.05
C PRO A 379 28.40 7.65 6.01
N SER A 380 29.00 8.15 7.10
CA SER A 380 29.73 7.32 8.08
C SER A 380 28.83 6.40 8.91
N LYS A 381 27.53 6.69 9.01
CA LYS A 381 26.54 5.80 9.64
C LYS A 381 25.99 4.72 8.70
N VAL A 382 26.29 4.81 7.40
CA VAL A 382 25.81 3.83 6.39
C VAL A 382 26.61 2.53 6.46
N GLN A 383 27.91 2.60 6.80
CA GLN A 383 28.75 1.40 6.97
C GLN A 383 28.45 0.59 8.25
N ALA A 384 27.97 1.23 9.32
CA ALA A 384 27.63 0.54 10.57
C ALA A 384 26.30 -0.25 10.53
N THR A 385 25.64 -0.39 9.37
CA THR A 385 24.24 -0.83 9.27
C THR A 385 23.93 -1.77 8.10
N MET A 386 24.89 -2.58 7.63
CA MET A 386 24.60 -3.71 6.74
C MET A 386 24.45 -4.99 7.58
N PRO A 387 23.22 -5.40 7.92
CA PRO A 387 22.94 -6.68 8.59
C PRO A 387 22.60 -7.77 7.58
N GLU A 388 22.45 -8.99 8.09
CA GLU A 388 21.77 -10.07 7.41
C GLU A 388 20.27 -9.75 7.22
N PRO A 389 19.74 -9.77 5.98
CA PRO A 389 18.31 -9.58 5.74
C PRO A 389 17.43 -10.69 6.36
N THR A 390 17.97 -11.90 6.48
CA THR A 390 17.39 -13.05 7.20
C THR A 390 17.08 -12.73 8.67
N GLU A 391 18.01 -12.09 9.37
CA GLU A 391 17.82 -11.62 10.76
C GLU A 391 16.71 -10.56 10.87
N GLN A 392 16.43 -9.81 9.82
CA GLN A 392 15.37 -8.79 9.82
C GLN A 392 13.98 -9.34 9.47
N LEU A 393 13.94 -10.44 8.71
CA LEU A 393 12.68 -11.13 8.40
C LEU A 393 12.15 -11.89 9.61
N THR A 394 13.06 -12.49 10.38
CA THR A 394 12.71 -13.26 11.58
C THR A 394 11.84 -12.47 12.56
N PRO A 395 12.07 -11.18 12.87
CA PRO A 395 11.18 -10.36 13.70
C PRO A 395 10.02 -9.67 12.94
N ALA A 396 9.94 -9.76 11.60
CA ALA A 396 8.91 -9.05 10.84
C ALA A 396 7.55 -9.78 10.93
N LEU A 397 6.58 -9.16 11.61
CA LEU A 397 5.24 -9.74 11.83
C LEU A 397 4.53 -10.17 10.52
N SER A 398 4.66 -9.40 9.45
CA SER A 398 4.07 -9.69 8.13
C SER A 398 4.51 -11.04 7.53
N VAL A 399 5.72 -11.51 7.87
CA VAL A 399 6.27 -12.79 7.43
C VAL A 399 5.83 -13.92 8.36
N GLN A 400 5.77 -13.64 9.67
CA GLN A 400 5.37 -14.63 10.68
C GLN A 400 3.87 -14.96 10.66
N LEU A 401 3.04 -14.02 10.20
CA LEU A 401 1.59 -14.19 10.17
C LEU A 401 1.17 -15.02 8.94
N THR A 402 0.41 -16.07 9.20
CA THR A 402 -0.30 -16.86 8.20
C THR A 402 -1.39 -16.02 7.54
N ARG A 403 -1.89 -16.48 6.38
CA ARG A 403 -3.03 -15.84 5.71
C ARG A 403 -4.24 -15.69 6.63
N ALA A 404 -4.61 -16.75 7.34
CA ALA A 404 -5.79 -16.73 8.21
C ALA A 404 -5.66 -15.69 9.35
N GLU A 405 -4.45 -15.48 9.87
CA GLU A 405 -4.20 -14.46 10.89
C GLU A 405 -4.27 -13.04 10.31
N LYS A 406 -3.77 -12.83 9.09
CA LYS A 406 -3.90 -11.53 8.40
C LYS A 406 -5.35 -11.20 8.10
N ASP A 407 -6.09 -12.16 7.54
CA ASP A 407 -7.52 -12.03 7.26
C ASP A 407 -8.30 -11.75 8.55
N ALA A 408 -7.91 -12.39 9.65
CA ALA A 408 -8.50 -12.13 10.95
C ALA A 408 -8.26 -10.69 11.45
N LEU A 409 -7.04 -10.16 11.33
CA LEU A 409 -6.74 -8.78 11.72
C LEU A 409 -7.49 -7.77 10.84
N ASP A 410 -7.61 -8.06 9.54
CA ASP A 410 -8.39 -7.23 8.61
C ASP A 410 -9.87 -7.21 8.96
N LEU A 411 -10.45 -8.38 9.26
CA LEU A 411 -11.84 -8.50 9.72
C LEU A 411 -12.06 -7.77 11.04
N LEU A 412 -11.17 -7.91 12.03
CA LEU A 412 -11.28 -7.19 13.31
C LEU A 412 -11.12 -5.67 13.14
N SER A 413 -10.36 -5.22 12.13
CA SER A 413 -10.25 -3.80 11.80
C SER A 413 -11.54 -3.23 11.17
N ALA A 414 -12.25 -4.07 10.41
CA ALA A 414 -13.49 -3.70 9.74
C ALA A 414 -14.70 -3.83 10.69
N TRP A 415 -14.71 -4.88 11.50
CA TRP A 415 -15.79 -5.32 12.39
C TRP A 415 -15.23 -5.52 13.81
N PRO A 416 -14.89 -4.42 14.52
CA PRO A 416 -14.38 -4.52 15.89
C PRO A 416 -15.43 -5.10 16.84
N LEU A 417 -15.07 -5.42 18.08
CA LEU A 417 -16.02 -5.81 19.14
C LEU A 417 -16.94 -6.99 18.75
N CYS A 418 -16.36 -8.05 18.19
CA CYS A 418 -17.12 -9.24 17.80
C CYS A 418 -16.91 -10.41 18.77
N THR A 419 -17.93 -11.24 18.95
CA THR A 419 -17.82 -12.52 19.66
C THR A 419 -17.13 -13.56 18.79
N ARG A 420 -16.75 -14.70 19.37
CA ARG A 420 -16.12 -15.81 18.62
C ARG A 420 -17.07 -16.38 17.56
N GLU A 421 -18.36 -16.46 17.87
CA GLU A 421 -19.41 -16.93 16.97
C GLU A 421 -19.62 -15.96 15.80
N GLN A 422 -19.67 -14.67 16.10
CA GLN A 422 -19.75 -13.63 15.08
C GLN A 422 -18.51 -13.64 14.18
N PHE A 423 -17.34 -13.81 14.78
CA PHE A 423 -16.09 -13.87 14.02
C PHE A 423 -15.99 -15.13 13.16
N ALA A 424 -16.49 -16.27 13.65
CA ALA A 424 -16.60 -17.50 12.87
C ALA A 424 -17.46 -17.31 11.62
N GLY A 425 -18.59 -16.62 11.75
CA GLY A 425 -19.44 -16.31 10.61
C GLY A 425 -18.77 -15.34 9.63
N LEU A 426 -18.15 -14.26 10.12
CA LEU A 426 -17.39 -13.30 9.30
C LEU A 426 -16.22 -13.94 8.53
N MET A 427 -15.60 -14.98 9.09
CA MET A 427 -14.56 -15.77 8.43
C MET A 427 -15.13 -16.79 7.42
N GLY A 428 -16.38 -16.64 6.99
CA GLY A 428 -17.05 -17.56 6.05
C GLY A 428 -17.56 -18.84 6.70
N GLY A 429 -18.07 -18.74 7.94
CA GLY A 429 -18.68 -19.88 8.64
C GLY A 429 -17.70 -20.98 9.07
N VAL A 430 -16.44 -20.63 9.36
CA VAL A 430 -15.44 -21.59 9.84
C VAL A 430 -15.76 -22.10 11.26
N THR A 431 -15.24 -23.26 11.64
CA THR A 431 -15.48 -23.81 12.98
C THR A 431 -14.91 -22.92 14.09
N LEU A 432 -15.58 -22.90 15.25
CA LEU A 432 -15.08 -22.19 16.46
C LEU A 432 -13.68 -22.66 16.87
N ARG A 433 -13.34 -23.94 16.64
CA ARG A 433 -11.99 -24.45 16.89
C ARG A 433 -10.94 -23.71 16.05
N ARG A 434 -11.23 -23.46 14.77
CA ARG A 434 -10.34 -22.74 13.87
C ARG A 434 -10.23 -21.27 14.25
N VAL A 435 -11.35 -20.63 14.60
CA VAL A 435 -11.35 -19.25 15.13
C VAL A 435 -10.48 -19.14 16.38
N ASN A 436 -10.70 -20.03 17.35
CA ASN A 436 -9.94 -20.04 18.60
C ASN A 436 -8.44 -20.24 18.36
N GLN A 437 -8.06 -21.07 17.38
CA GLN A 437 -6.65 -21.23 16.99
C GLN A 437 -6.06 -19.92 16.46
N VAL A 438 -6.77 -19.26 15.53
CA VAL A 438 -6.31 -18.01 14.92
C VAL A 438 -6.24 -16.90 15.96
N LEU A 439 -7.33 -16.66 16.71
CA LEU A 439 -7.40 -15.62 17.74
C LEU A 439 -6.36 -15.82 18.84
N ARG A 440 -6.14 -17.06 19.30
CA ARG A 440 -5.07 -17.35 20.27
C ARG A 440 -3.70 -17.00 19.71
N SER A 441 -3.44 -17.34 18.45
CA SER A 441 -2.13 -17.08 17.83
C SER A 441 -1.85 -15.58 17.66
N VAL A 442 -2.85 -14.78 17.24
CA VAL A 442 -2.70 -13.32 17.16
C VAL A 442 -2.68 -12.64 18.54
N ALA A 443 -3.41 -13.17 19.53
CA ALA A 443 -3.37 -12.68 20.91
C ALA A 443 -2.02 -12.97 21.59
N GLN A 444 -1.41 -14.14 21.34
CA GLN A 444 -0.06 -14.46 21.82
C GLN A 444 1.01 -13.51 21.28
N ARG A 445 0.75 -12.87 20.14
CA ARG A 445 1.61 -11.83 19.54
C ARG A 445 1.26 -10.41 20.00
N GLY A 446 0.31 -10.27 20.93
CA GLY A 446 -0.16 -9.00 21.44
C GLY A 446 -0.90 -8.13 20.43
N LEU A 447 -1.46 -8.71 19.34
CA LEU A 447 -2.14 -7.94 18.28
C LEU A 447 -3.65 -7.83 18.49
N VAL A 448 -4.21 -8.71 19.32
CA VAL A 448 -5.65 -8.79 19.62
C VAL A 448 -5.81 -8.99 21.11
N ARG A 449 -6.70 -8.19 21.70
CA ARG A 449 -7.15 -8.35 23.08
C ARG A 449 -8.47 -9.13 23.09
N ALA A 450 -8.57 -10.05 24.04
CA ALA A 450 -9.80 -10.78 24.34
C ALA A 450 -10.33 -10.26 25.68
N ASP A 451 -11.27 -9.33 25.63
CA ASP A 451 -12.07 -8.96 26.81
C ASP A 451 -13.37 -9.77 26.69
N GLU A 452 -13.34 -11.01 27.20
CA GLU A 452 -14.44 -11.96 27.00
C GLU A 452 -15.80 -11.31 27.36
N PRO A 453 -16.79 -11.37 26.44
CA PRO A 453 -16.85 -12.23 25.24
C PRO A 453 -16.35 -11.58 23.93
N LEU A 454 -15.80 -10.36 23.95
CA LEU A 454 -15.52 -9.55 22.76
C LEU A 454 -14.03 -9.52 22.40
N HIS A 455 -13.77 -9.53 21.09
CA HIS A 455 -12.42 -9.41 20.52
C HIS A 455 -12.23 -8.06 19.83
N MET A 456 -11.06 -7.45 20.08
CA MET A 456 -10.67 -6.19 19.48
C MET A 456 -9.16 -6.12 19.23
N LEU A 457 -8.74 -5.25 18.32
CA LEU A 457 -7.32 -5.00 18.06
C LEU A 457 -6.71 -4.25 19.25
N THR A 458 -5.46 -4.59 19.58
CA THR A 458 -4.62 -3.77 20.49
C THR A 458 -4.01 -2.59 19.73
N ASP A 459 -3.34 -1.70 20.44
CA ASP A 459 -2.57 -0.61 19.84
C ASP A 459 -1.45 -1.13 18.95
N GLU A 460 -0.82 -2.26 19.31
CA GLU A 460 0.16 -2.96 18.48
C GLU A 460 -0.49 -3.52 17.21
N GLY A 461 -1.68 -4.12 17.31
CA GLY A 461 -2.46 -4.61 16.17
C GLY A 461 -2.83 -3.50 15.19
N LEU A 462 -3.34 -2.38 15.72
CA LEU A 462 -3.65 -1.18 14.95
C LEU A 462 -2.38 -0.58 14.32
N THR A 463 -1.28 -0.52 15.07
CA THR A 463 0.01 -0.03 14.59
C THR A 463 0.57 -0.90 13.48
N TYR A 464 0.46 -2.23 13.60
CA TYR A 464 0.85 -3.18 12.56
C TYR A 464 0.08 -2.91 11.27
N LEU A 465 -1.26 -2.88 11.33
CA LEU A 465 -2.11 -2.61 10.15
C LEU A 465 -1.81 -1.23 9.56
N ALA A 466 -1.60 -0.23 10.41
CA ALA A 466 -1.27 1.12 10.00
C ALA A 466 0.08 1.20 9.28
N ARG A 467 1.11 0.49 9.77
CA ARG A 467 2.42 0.38 9.09
C ARG A 467 2.29 -0.36 7.76
N ARG A 468 1.61 -1.52 7.77
CA ARG A 468 1.33 -2.32 6.57
C ARG A 468 0.71 -1.47 5.46
N ASP A 469 -0.28 -0.64 5.81
CA ASP A 469 -1.06 0.17 4.87
C ASP A 469 -0.56 1.62 4.70
N ARG A 470 0.55 2.00 5.35
CA ARG A 470 1.08 3.39 5.40
C ARG A 470 0.09 4.41 5.98
N ALA A 471 -0.87 3.98 6.79
CA ALA A 471 -1.71 4.89 7.56
C ALA A 471 -0.85 5.48 8.68
N ALA A 472 -0.63 6.80 8.69
CA ALA A 472 0.09 7.43 9.79
C ALA A 472 -0.56 7.06 11.13
N VAL A 473 0.22 6.36 11.95
CA VAL A 473 -0.15 5.57 13.13
C VAL A 473 -1.08 6.32 14.10
N GLY A 474 -0.84 7.62 14.32
CA GLY A 474 -1.61 8.45 15.29
C GLY A 474 -3.13 8.47 15.08
N LEU A 475 -3.63 8.74 13.86
CA LEU A 475 -5.09 8.78 13.61
C LEU A 475 -5.76 7.40 13.69
N THR A 476 -4.98 6.32 13.72
CA THR A 476 -5.51 4.95 13.80
C THR A 476 -5.66 4.54 15.26
N LEU A 477 -4.71 4.93 16.11
CA LEU A 477 -4.78 4.76 17.57
C LEU A 477 -5.94 5.58 18.17
N ASP A 478 -6.18 6.80 17.67
CA ASP A 478 -7.29 7.66 18.13
C ASP A 478 -8.69 7.09 17.88
N ARG A 479 -8.83 6.13 16.95
CA ARG A 479 -10.16 5.69 16.52
C ARG A 479 -10.73 4.58 17.38
N TRP A 480 -9.90 3.67 17.90
CA TRP A 480 -10.35 2.44 18.58
C TRP A 480 -9.25 1.81 19.46
N SER A 481 -8.48 2.61 20.21
CA SER A 481 -7.55 2.04 21.19
C SER A 481 -8.32 1.36 22.33
N ALA A 482 -7.88 0.15 22.69
CA ALA A 482 -8.35 -0.55 23.88
C ALA A 482 -7.75 0.06 25.17
N GLU A 483 -6.71 0.88 25.03
CA GLU A 483 -6.09 1.60 26.12
C GLU A 483 -6.69 2.99 26.24
N PRO A 484 -7.01 3.45 27.46
CA PRO A 484 -7.37 4.85 27.66
C PRO A 484 -6.15 5.72 27.30
N LEU A 485 -6.27 6.48 26.20
CA LEU A 485 -5.19 7.32 25.66
C LEU A 485 -4.64 8.38 26.64
N TYR A 486 -5.31 8.61 27.78
CA TYR A 486 -4.81 9.46 28.86
C TYR A 486 -5.27 8.95 30.24
N LEU A 487 -4.33 8.83 31.19
CA LEU A 487 -4.57 8.49 32.60
C LEU A 487 -5.52 9.46 33.35
N ASN A 488 -5.80 10.63 32.77
CA ASN A 488 -6.68 11.68 33.34
C ASN A 488 -7.68 12.25 32.30
N ALA A 489 -7.86 11.60 31.14
CA ALA A 489 -9.03 11.96 30.34
C ALA A 489 -10.22 11.36 31.05
N ASP A 490 -10.93 12.20 31.79
CA ASP A 490 -12.37 12.04 31.89
C ASP A 490 -12.85 11.81 30.46
N ILE A 491 -13.14 10.55 30.13
CA ILE A 491 -14.02 10.20 29.01
C ILE A 491 -15.14 11.20 29.17
N TYR A 492 -15.38 12.06 28.18
CA TYR A 492 -16.48 13.03 28.21
C TYR A 492 -17.77 12.24 28.49
N ALA A 493 -18.07 12.07 29.77
CA ALA A 493 -19.19 11.33 30.34
C ALA A 493 -20.34 12.33 30.37
N GLY A 494 -20.69 12.83 29.20
CA GLY A 494 -21.71 13.83 28.98
C GLY A 494 -22.81 13.37 28.02
N THR A 495 -22.67 12.21 27.37
CA THR A 495 -23.70 11.58 26.54
C THR A 495 -23.98 10.17 27.04
N ALA A 496 -24.63 10.10 28.20
CA ALA A 496 -25.27 8.96 28.88
C ALA A 496 -24.78 7.54 28.50
N VAL A 497 -24.39 6.73 29.50
CA VAL A 497 -24.17 5.27 29.40
C VAL A 497 -25.23 4.55 28.53
N ARG A 498 -26.47 5.05 28.51
CA ARG A 498 -27.55 4.59 27.62
C ARG A 498 -27.27 4.78 26.12
N ALA A 499 -26.66 5.88 25.71
CA ALA A 499 -26.26 6.14 24.33
C ALA A 499 -25.13 5.19 23.90
N LEU A 500 -24.12 4.99 24.75
CA LEU A 500 -23.06 3.99 24.52
C LEU A 500 -23.64 2.58 24.44
N ALA A 501 -24.48 2.17 25.40
CA ALA A 501 -25.17 0.88 25.37
C ALA A 501 -26.08 0.72 24.14
N SER A 502 -26.69 1.82 23.67
CA SER A 502 -27.47 1.83 22.43
C SER A 502 -26.58 1.65 21.19
N GLN A 503 -25.39 2.25 21.17
CA GLN A 503 -24.43 2.11 20.07
C GLN A 503 -23.81 0.71 20.04
N LEU A 504 -23.44 0.16 21.20
CA LEU A 504 -22.92 -1.21 21.31
C LEU A 504 -23.95 -2.24 20.84
N ARG A 505 -25.22 -2.08 21.24
CA ARG A 505 -26.30 -2.95 20.76
C ARG A 505 -26.58 -2.81 19.26
N HIS A 506 -26.50 -1.59 18.73
CA HIS A 506 -26.63 -1.33 17.30
C HIS A 506 -25.50 -2.03 16.53
N HIS A 507 -24.26 -1.82 16.95
CA HIS A 507 -23.09 -2.46 16.39
C HIS A 507 -23.18 -3.99 16.45
N ALA A 508 -23.57 -4.55 17.61
CA ALA A 508 -23.79 -5.99 17.74
C ALA A 508 -24.82 -6.52 16.75
N GLY A 509 -25.96 -5.82 16.57
CA GLY A 509 -26.98 -6.21 15.59
C GLY A 509 -26.50 -6.15 14.14
N VAL A 510 -25.69 -5.15 13.79
CA VAL A 510 -25.04 -5.07 12.47
C VAL A 510 -24.07 -6.25 12.29
N VAL A 511 -23.20 -6.51 13.27
CA VAL A 511 -22.21 -7.61 13.22
C VAL A 511 -22.89 -8.98 13.16
N ASP A 512 -23.95 -9.20 13.94
CA ASP A 512 -24.77 -10.42 13.90
C ASP A 512 -25.32 -10.67 12.50
N PHE A 513 -25.90 -9.63 11.88
CA PHE A 513 -26.40 -9.72 10.52
C PHE A 513 -25.31 -10.08 9.52
N VAL A 514 -24.20 -9.34 9.50
CA VAL A 514 -23.16 -9.56 8.48
C VAL A 514 -22.41 -10.88 8.68
N SER A 515 -22.24 -11.31 9.93
CA SER A 515 -21.70 -12.62 10.29
C SER A 515 -22.58 -13.75 9.78
N ALA A 516 -23.89 -13.69 10.07
CA ALA A 516 -24.83 -14.71 9.63
C ALA A 516 -24.96 -14.75 8.10
N LEU A 517 -24.93 -13.59 7.43
CA LEU A 517 -24.96 -13.49 5.97
C LEU A 517 -23.73 -14.19 5.38
N SER A 518 -22.53 -13.86 5.87
CA SER A 518 -21.29 -14.48 5.40
C SER A 518 -21.27 -16.00 5.62
N ALA A 519 -21.78 -16.46 6.77
CA ALA A 519 -21.88 -17.89 7.09
C ALA A 519 -22.91 -18.65 6.24
N GLU A 520 -24.03 -18.02 5.88
CA GLU A 520 -25.03 -18.61 4.99
C GLU A 520 -24.54 -18.68 3.55
N VAL A 521 -23.91 -17.60 3.06
CA VAL A 521 -23.33 -17.58 1.70
C VAL A 521 -22.24 -18.63 1.56
N ALA A 522 -21.33 -18.74 2.53
CA ALA A 522 -20.26 -19.75 2.49
C ALA A 522 -20.76 -21.21 2.46
N ARG A 523 -22.00 -21.46 2.93
CA ARG A 523 -22.65 -22.78 2.88
C ARG A 523 -23.49 -23.01 1.63
N SER A 524 -23.73 -21.96 0.85
CA SER A 524 -24.59 -22.01 -0.34
C SER A 524 -23.73 -22.05 -1.60
N PRO A 525 -23.83 -23.10 -2.44
CA PRO A 525 -23.10 -23.16 -3.71
C PRO A 525 -23.62 -22.16 -4.75
N ASP A 526 -24.86 -21.68 -4.60
CA ASP A 526 -25.50 -20.78 -5.57
C ASP A 526 -25.25 -19.29 -5.31
N HIS A 527 -24.58 -18.96 -4.20
CA HIS A 527 -24.44 -17.58 -3.75
C HIS A 527 -22.96 -17.20 -3.60
N ASP A 528 -22.64 -15.97 -3.98
CA ASP A 528 -21.35 -15.35 -3.71
C ASP A 528 -21.55 -13.97 -3.07
N LEU A 529 -20.66 -13.62 -2.12
CA LEU A 529 -20.72 -12.36 -1.39
C LEU A 529 -19.45 -11.56 -1.66
N TRP A 530 -19.63 -10.33 -2.15
CA TRP A 530 -18.54 -9.42 -2.45
C TRP A 530 -18.71 -8.10 -1.70
N ASN A 531 -17.60 -7.39 -1.51
CA ASN A 531 -17.58 -6.01 -1.01
C ASN A 531 -18.37 -5.79 0.27
N LEU A 532 -18.30 -6.74 1.22
CA LEU A 532 -18.89 -6.59 2.54
C LEU A 532 -18.10 -5.53 3.35
N LEU A 533 -18.67 -4.32 3.44
CA LEU A 533 -18.03 -3.14 4.01
C LEU A 533 -18.77 -2.62 5.26
N PRO A 534 -18.05 -2.23 6.32
CA PRO A 534 -18.63 -1.62 7.51
C PRO A 534 -19.00 -0.14 7.31
N THR A 535 -19.76 0.43 8.26
CA THR A 535 -20.26 1.83 8.24
C THR A 535 -19.20 2.86 7.87
N SER A 536 -18.02 2.73 8.48
CA SER A 536 -16.88 3.64 8.29
C SER A 536 -16.37 3.65 6.85
N ARG A 537 -16.62 2.58 6.10
CA ARG A 537 -16.25 2.38 4.71
C ARG A 537 -17.44 2.38 3.77
N SER A 538 -18.67 2.41 4.26
CA SER A 538 -19.90 2.36 3.48
C SER A 538 -20.60 3.72 3.24
N SER A 539 -20.04 4.81 3.76
CA SER A 539 -20.55 6.19 3.59
C SER A 539 -20.49 6.80 2.16
N ILE A 540 -21.58 6.87 1.37
CA ILE A 540 -21.56 7.35 -0.03
C ILE A 540 -21.79 8.86 -0.12
N GLY A 541 -20.86 9.59 -0.76
CA GLY A 541 -21.03 11.00 -1.13
C GLY A 541 -21.67 11.16 -2.51
N TYR A 542 -22.60 12.11 -2.64
CA TYR A 542 -23.32 12.40 -3.89
C TYR A 542 -23.70 13.89 -3.98
N ARG A 543 -24.02 14.38 -5.19
CA ARG A 543 -24.46 15.76 -5.43
C ARG A 543 -25.92 15.80 -5.82
N TRP A 544 -26.69 16.68 -5.19
CA TRP A 544 -28.09 16.95 -5.53
C TRP A 544 -28.37 18.45 -5.38
N ASP A 545 -28.98 19.06 -6.40
CA ASP A 545 -29.21 20.52 -6.50
C ASP A 545 -27.98 21.34 -6.09
N TRP A 546 -26.83 21.01 -6.72
CA TRP A 546 -25.52 21.65 -6.48
C TRP A 546 -24.93 21.49 -5.07
N THR A 547 -25.64 20.84 -4.16
CA THR A 547 -25.22 20.60 -2.78
C THR A 547 -24.64 19.19 -2.63
N THR A 548 -23.55 19.05 -1.87
CA THR A 548 -22.96 17.74 -1.57
C THR A 548 -23.61 17.13 -0.33
N PHE A 549 -24.07 15.90 -0.45
CA PHE A 549 -24.67 15.12 0.62
C PHE A 549 -23.93 13.80 0.81
N VAL A 550 -24.17 13.14 1.94
CA VAL A 550 -23.61 11.83 2.26
C VAL A 550 -24.70 10.96 2.87
N ILE A 551 -24.77 9.70 2.45
CA ILE A 551 -25.49 8.62 3.16
C ILE A 551 -24.51 7.75 3.92
N HIS A 552 -24.94 7.23 5.06
CA HIS A 552 -24.12 6.43 5.98
C HIS A 552 -24.84 5.10 6.30
N PRO A 553 -24.92 4.17 5.33
CA PRO A 553 -25.46 2.84 5.61
C PRO A 553 -24.61 2.13 6.65
N ASP A 554 -25.22 1.29 7.49
CA ASP A 554 -24.51 0.55 8.53
C ASP A 554 -23.53 -0.48 7.95
N ALA A 555 -23.91 -1.09 6.83
CA ALA A 555 -23.03 -1.89 6.01
C ALA A 555 -23.43 -1.78 4.52
N SER A 556 -22.55 -2.20 3.63
CA SER A 556 -22.91 -2.41 2.22
C SER A 556 -22.25 -3.68 1.70
N PHE A 557 -22.87 -4.34 0.74
CA PHE A 557 -22.34 -5.55 0.13
C PHE A 557 -22.99 -5.81 -1.24
N THR A 558 -22.39 -6.69 -2.04
CA THR A 558 -22.97 -7.20 -3.28
C THR A 558 -23.19 -8.70 -3.11
N LEU A 559 -24.39 -9.17 -3.45
CA LEU A 559 -24.73 -10.59 -3.44
C LEU A 559 -24.94 -11.04 -4.89
N GLU A 560 -24.25 -12.09 -5.29
CA GLU A 560 -24.52 -12.83 -6.52
C GLU A 560 -25.33 -14.09 -6.22
N TYR A 561 -26.32 -14.36 -7.06
CA TYR A 561 -27.10 -15.59 -7.05
C TYR A 561 -27.26 -16.09 -8.49
N GLN A 562 -26.78 -17.30 -8.77
CA GLN A 562 -26.87 -17.93 -10.09
C GLN A 562 -26.40 -17.02 -11.25
N GLY A 563 -25.23 -16.39 -11.09
CA GLY A 563 -24.64 -15.49 -12.10
C GLY A 563 -25.27 -14.08 -12.17
N ARG A 564 -26.22 -13.77 -11.26
CA ARG A 564 -26.86 -12.45 -11.19
C ARG A 564 -26.47 -11.75 -9.90
N TRP A 565 -25.74 -10.65 -10.02
CA TRP A 565 -25.34 -9.84 -8.88
C TRP A 565 -26.24 -8.62 -8.64
N ARG A 566 -26.35 -8.22 -7.37
CA ARG A 566 -27.10 -7.02 -6.94
C ARG A 566 -26.45 -6.39 -5.71
N PRO A 567 -26.31 -5.04 -5.66
CA PRO A 567 -25.78 -4.38 -4.47
C PRO A 567 -26.88 -4.12 -3.44
N TYR A 568 -26.46 -4.08 -2.18
CA TYR A 568 -27.31 -3.88 -1.01
C TYR A 568 -26.68 -2.86 -0.05
N LEU A 569 -27.51 -1.99 0.51
CA LEU A 569 -27.17 -1.03 1.56
C LEU A 569 -27.96 -1.43 2.82
N LEU A 570 -27.27 -1.80 3.89
CA LEU A 570 -27.88 -2.25 5.14
C LEU A 570 -28.12 -1.08 6.09
N GLU A 571 -29.29 -1.12 6.72
CA GLU A 571 -29.75 -0.21 7.75
C GLU A 571 -30.33 -1.04 8.91
N PHE A 572 -29.61 -1.10 10.04
CA PHE A 572 -30.09 -1.78 11.24
C PHE A 572 -30.91 -0.78 12.08
N GLU A 573 -32.22 -0.77 11.87
CA GLU A 573 -33.08 0.30 12.37
C GLU A 573 -33.70 -0.02 13.73
N ARG A 574 -33.56 0.94 14.65
CA ARG A 574 -34.02 0.82 16.05
C ARG A 574 -34.97 1.92 16.49
N ARG A 575 -35.02 3.04 15.77
CA ARG A 575 -35.65 4.29 16.20
C ARG A 575 -36.68 4.82 15.22
N ALA A 576 -36.61 4.47 13.94
CA ALA A 576 -37.51 4.94 12.89
C ALA A 576 -38.83 4.15 12.85
N THR A 577 -39.49 4.05 14.01
CA THR A 577 -40.79 3.37 14.17
C THR A 577 -41.99 4.30 14.06
N THR A 578 -41.77 5.58 13.76
CA THR A 578 -42.85 6.58 13.58
C THR A 578 -42.78 7.20 12.19
N PRO A 579 -43.92 7.63 11.59
CA PRO A 579 -43.94 8.19 10.24
C PRO A 579 -42.93 9.33 10.05
N LYS A 580 -42.84 10.25 11.03
CA LYS A 580 -41.89 11.38 10.98
C LYS A 580 -40.44 10.91 10.95
N ARG A 581 -40.08 9.90 11.74
CA ARG A 581 -38.71 9.39 11.82
C ARG A 581 -38.36 8.53 10.61
N ALA A 582 -39.28 7.69 10.14
CA ALA A 582 -39.12 6.92 8.90
C ALA A 582 -38.90 7.85 7.71
N ARG A 583 -39.76 8.87 7.53
CA ARG A 583 -39.56 9.91 6.49
C ARG A 583 -38.22 10.63 6.62
N SER A 584 -37.80 10.97 7.84
CA SER A 584 -36.50 11.62 8.07
C SER A 584 -35.32 10.71 7.71
N ARG A 585 -35.38 9.40 8.00
CA ARG A 585 -34.34 8.43 7.65
C ARG A 585 -34.28 8.24 6.13
N LEU A 586 -35.44 8.05 5.49
CA LEU A 586 -35.56 7.83 4.06
C LEU A 586 -35.25 9.08 3.22
N LYS A 587 -35.35 10.29 3.79
CA LYS A 587 -35.04 11.54 3.08
C LYS A 587 -33.66 11.51 2.42
N SER A 588 -32.62 10.99 3.07
CA SER A 588 -31.29 10.96 2.46
C SER A 588 -31.19 9.93 1.32
N TYR A 589 -31.86 8.78 1.45
CA TYR A 589 -31.93 7.79 0.39
C TYR A 589 -32.73 8.30 -0.82
N ARG A 590 -33.90 8.88 -0.61
CA ARG A 590 -34.71 9.46 -1.69
C ARG A 590 -33.89 10.42 -2.55
N ARG A 591 -33.14 11.31 -1.92
CA ARG A 591 -32.22 12.24 -2.59
C ARG A 591 -31.13 11.53 -3.37
N TYR A 592 -30.56 10.48 -2.79
CA TYR A 592 -29.51 9.70 -3.41
C TYR A 592 -30.01 8.98 -4.68
N PHE A 593 -31.16 8.31 -4.61
CA PHE A 593 -31.77 7.67 -5.78
C PHE A 593 -32.24 8.69 -6.84
N ALA A 594 -32.95 9.74 -6.44
CA ALA A 594 -33.44 10.80 -7.35
C ALA A 594 -32.31 11.56 -8.07
N SER A 595 -31.11 11.61 -7.48
CA SER A 595 -29.95 12.26 -8.09
C SER A 595 -29.31 11.48 -9.25
N GLY A 596 -29.76 10.25 -9.54
CA GLY A 596 -29.16 9.35 -10.53
C GLY A 596 -27.82 8.74 -10.08
N TRP A 597 -27.28 9.16 -8.92
CA TRP A 597 -26.03 8.63 -8.41
C TRP A 597 -26.13 7.16 -7.99
N ALA A 598 -27.30 6.68 -7.55
CA ALA A 598 -27.50 5.29 -7.17
C ALA A 598 -27.13 4.29 -8.28
N GLU A 599 -27.53 4.57 -9.52
CA GLU A 599 -27.16 3.73 -10.67
C GLU A 599 -25.69 3.92 -11.05
N ARG A 600 -25.20 5.17 -11.02
CA ARG A 600 -23.80 5.49 -11.35
C ARG A 600 -22.79 4.95 -10.36
N ASP A 601 -23.14 4.87 -9.06
CA ASP A 601 -22.33 4.13 -8.10
C ASP A 601 -22.29 2.70 -8.61
N HIS A 602 -23.43 2.06 -8.81
CA HIS A 602 -23.56 0.62 -8.84
C HIS A 602 -23.65 0.01 -10.25
N GLU A 603 -22.83 0.48 -11.19
CA GLU A 603 -22.71 -0.05 -12.57
C GLU A 603 -24.06 -0.26 -13.28
N GLY A 604 -24.95 0.75 -13.16
CA GLY A 604 -26.28 0.72 -13.76
C GLY A 604 -27.28 -0.18 -13.03
N ARG A 605 -26.90 -0.84 -11.93
CA ARG A 605 -27.81 -1.64 -11.09
C ARG A 605 -28.04 -0.91 -9.77
N PRO A 606 -29.16 -0.18 -9.60
CA PRO A 606 -29.40 0.54 -8.36
C PRO A 606 -29.42 -0.44 -7.17
N PRO A 607 -28.81 -0.08 -6.03
CA PRO A 607 -28.73 -0.94 -4.87
C PRO A 607 -30.09 -1.04 -4.19
N ARG A 608 -30.34 -2.13 -3.46
CA ARG A 608 -31.50 -2.24 -2.58
C ARG A 608 -31.16 -1.81 -1.16
N VAL A 609 -32.08 -1.12 -0.51
CA VAL A 609 -31.90 -0.69 0.88
C VAL A 609 -32.57 -1.69 1.81
N LEU A 610 -31.77 -2.42 2.57
CA LEU A 610 -32.22 -3.42 3.53
C LEU A 610 -32.42 -2.78 4.89
N PHE A 611 -33.66 -2.73 5.35
CA PHE A 611 -33.97 -2.33 6.72
C PHE A 611 -34.18 -3.55 7.59
N VAL A 612 -33.33 -3.73 8.60
CA VAL A 612 -33.45 -4.80 9.59
C VAL A 612 -33.86 -4.21 10.93
N PHE A 613 -35.02 -4.63 11.41
CA PHE A 613 -35.56 -4.14 12.68
C PHE A 613 -35.29 -5.09 13.84
N GLU A 614 -35.11 -4.53 15.04
CA GLU A 614 -34.95 -5.31 16.27
C GLU A 614 -36.20 -6.16 16.59
N SER A 615 -37.40 -5.71 16.19
CA SER A 615 -38.66 -6.37 16.48
C SER A 615 -39.63 -6.40 15.30
N VAL A 616 -40.53 -7.39 15.29
CA VAL A 616 -41.64 -7.51 14.34
C VAL A 616 -42.55 -6.28 14.38
N ALA A 617 -42.83 -5.75 15.57
CA ALA A 617 -43.68 -4.57 15.72
C ALA A 617 -43.07 -3.32 15.07
N SER A 618 -41.75 -3.16 15.17
CA SER A 618 -41.03 -2.06 14.53
C SER A 618 -41.00 -2.17 13.01
N GLU A 619 -40.83 -3.39 12.48
CA GLU A 619 -40.93 -3.67 11.04
C GLU A 619 -42.33 -3.34 10.53
N ASN A 620 -43.39 -3.82 11.19
CA ASN A 620 -44.78 -3.54 10.80
C ASN A 620 -45.09 -2.04 10.82
N ALA A 621 -44.72 -1.34 11.90
CA ALA A 621 -44.92 0.11 11.99
C ALA A 621 -44.15 0.90 10.91
N PHE A 622 -43.02 0.37 10.43
CA PHE A 622 -42.30 0.94 9.30
C PHE A 622 -43.01 0.63 7.97
N LEU A 623 -43.50 -0.59 7.78
CA LEU A 623 -44.26 -0.99 6.59
C LEU A 623 -45.51 -0.12 6.41
N ASP A 624 -46.23 0.18 7.50
CA ASP A 624 -47.42 1.04 7.49
C ASP A 624 -47.16 2.48 6.99
N VAL A 625 -45.89 2.90 6.97
CA VAL A 625 -45.48 4.27 6.57
C VAL A 625 -44.55 4.29 5.35
N ALA A 626 -44.13 3.11 4.87
CA ALA A 626 -43.17 2.95 3.78
C ALA A 626 -43.80 3.24 2.40
N ASP A 627 -45.13 3.16 2.27
CA ASP A 627 -45.93 3.50 1.07
C ASP A 627 -45.67 4.91 0.52
N ILE A 628 -45.06 5.77 1.33
CA ILE A 628 -44.85 7.19 1.03
C ILE A 628 -43.59 7.39 0.17
N VAL A 629 -42.80 6.35 -0.11
CA VAL A 629 -41.50 6.47 -0.80
C VAL A 629 -41.33 5.42 -1.89
N GLU A 630 -42.18 5.48 -2.93
CA GLU A 630 -42.11 4.60 -4.12
C GLU A 630 -40.73 4.63 -4.83
N GLU A 631 -39.99 5.73 -4.70
CA GLU A 631 -38.72 5.97 -5.42
C GLU A 631 -37.50 5.20 -4.84
N VAL A 632 -37.61 4.56 -3.68
CA VAL A 632 -36.48 3.86 -3.03
C VAL A 632 -36.74 2.35 -2.99
N PRO A 633 -35.87 1.50 -3.58
CA PRO A 633 -36.04 0.05 -3.60
C PRO A 633 -35.73 -0.57 -2.23
N ILE A 634 -36.70 -0.48 -1.32
CA ILE A 634 -36.60 -0.93 0.06
C ILE A 634 -37.00 -2.40 0.19
N ILE A 635 -36.28 -3.13 1.04
CA ILE A 635 -36.71 -4.43 1.54
C ILE A 635 -36.53 -4.43 3.06
N THR A 636 -37.47 -5.04 3.78
CA THR A 636 -37.46 -5.05 5.24
C THR A 636 -37.37 -6.48 5.79
N SER A 637 -36.76 -6.62 6.95
CA SER A 637 -36.83 -7.83 7.77
C SER A 637 -36.75 -7.47 9.25
N ASN A 638 -36.84 -8.46 10.13
CA ASN A 638 -36.58 -8.29 11.55
C ASN A 638 -35.70 -9.42 12.09
N ALA A 639 -35.01 -9.15 13.21
CA ALA A 639 -34.08 -10.09 13.83
C ALA A 639 -34.69 -11.48 14.11
N LYS A 640 -35.96 -11.55 14.54
CA LYS A 640 -36.66 -12.82 14.82
C LYS A 640 -36.91 -13.63 13.55
N SER A 641 -37.31 -12.97 12.45
CA SER A 641 -37.52 -13.63 11.16
C SER A 641 -36.22 -14.16 10.58
N LEU A 642 -35.16 -13.33 10.58
CA LEU A 642 -33.84 -13.72 10.10
C LEU A 642 -33.26 -14.90 10.90
N ALA A 643 -33.39 -14.89 12.23
CA ALA A 643 -32.95 -16.00 13.06
C ALA A 643 -33.71 -17.31 12.78
N LYS A 644 -35.01 -17.22 12.42
CA LYS A 644 -35.85 -18.40 12.17
C LYS A 644 -35.67 -18.98 10.78
N ARG A 645 -35.53 -18.13 9.76
CA ARG A 645 -35.62 -18.52 8.34
C ARG A 645 -34.31 -18.31 7.57
N GLY A 646 -33.29 -17.74 8.20
CA GLY A 646 -32.03 -17.38 7.57
C GLY A 646 -32.10 -16.04 6.83
N ILE A 647 -30.94 -15.46 6.57
CA ILE A 647 -30.79 -14.21 5.81
C ILE A 647 -31.04 -14.45 4.31
N LEU A 648 -30.60 -15.57 3.75
CA LEU A 648 -30.84 -15.90 2.34
C LEU A 648 -32.24 -16.48 2.09
N GLY A 649 -32.90 -16.99 3.14
CA GLY A 649 -34.23 -17.60 3.07
C GLY A 649 -35.39 -16.61 3.08
N ASP A 650 -36.61 -17.14 3.26
CA ASP A 650 -37.91 -16.43 3.18
C ASP A 650 -38.14 -15.45 4.34
N SER A 651 -37.23 -14.49 4.51
CA SER A 651 -37.19 -13.54 5.63
C SER A 651 -37.59 -12.13 5.24
N TRP A 652 -37.71 -11.82 3.96
CA TRP A 652 -37.72 -10.44 3.48
C TRP A 652 -39.07 -10.00 2.94
N ILE A 653 -39.53 -8.83 3.36
CA ILE A 653 -40.79 -8.22 2.92
C ILE A 653 -40.50 -7.01 2.03
N LEU A 654 -41.18 -6.94 0.89
CA LEU A 654 -41.26 -5.72 0.09
C LEU A 654 -42.38 -4.84 0.64
N PRO A 655 -42.16 -3.54 0.86
CA PRO A 655 -43.23 -2.65 1.29
C PRO A 655 -44.35 -2.57 0.24
N PRO A 656 -45.56 -2.15 0.62
CA PRO A 656 -46.65 -1.99 -0.35
C PRO A 656 -46.27 -1.03 -1.49
N PRO A 657 -46.82 -1.22 -2.71
CA PRO A 657 -47.99 -2.06 -3.04
C PRO A 657 -47.67 -3.56 -3.27
N HIS A 658 -46.44 -4.02 -3.01
CA HIS A 658 -46.06 -5.42 -3.17
C HIS A 658 -46.70 -6.35 -2.13
N SER A 659 -46.66 -7.66 -2.39
CA SER A 659 -47.11 -8.66 -1.40
C SER A 659 -46.28 -8.57 -0.12
N LEU A 660 -46.97 -8.60 1.02
CA LEU A 660 -46.37 -8.70 2.36
C LEU A 660 -45.84 -10.11 2.69
N ASP A 661 -45.93 -11.05 1.74
CA ASP A 661 -45.33 -12.37 1.88
C ASP A 661 -43.81 -12.26 1.94
N ARG A 662 -43.21 -12.97 2.89
CA ARG A 662 -41.75 -13.03 2.98
C ARG A 662 -41.18 -13.85 1.83
N ARG A 663 -40.07 -13.38 1.26
CA ARG A 663 -39.39 -14.00 0.11
C ARG A 663 -37.89 -14.18 0.39
N PRO A 664 -37.21 -15.08 -0.34
CA PRO A 664 -35.75 -15.15 -0.35
C PRO A 664 -35.14 -13.81 -0.74
N LEU A 665 -33.99 -13.47 -0.15
CA LEU A 665 -33.28 -12.24 -0.50
C LEU A 665 -33.01 -12.17 -2.02
N SER A 666 -32.65 -13.31 -2.62
CA SER A 666 -32.37 -13.49 -4.05
C SER A 666 -33.60 -13.44 -4.97
N LEU A 667 -34.81 -13.71 -4.47
CA LEU A 667 -36.06 -13.68 -5.26
C LEU A 667 -36.88 -12.40 -5.10
N THR A 668 -36.38 -11.43 -4.32
CA THR A 668 -37.00 -10.10 -4.23
C THR A 668 -37.00 -9.34 -5.58
N HIS A 669 -36.40 -9.91 -6.63
CA HIS A 669 -36.30 -9.37 -7.99
C HIS A 669 -37.57 -9.47 -8.85
N GLN A 670 -38.53 -10.35 -8.54
CA GLN A 670 -39.58 -10.74 -9.49
C GLN A 670 -40.90 -9.94 -9.42
N GLY A 671 -40.94 -8.78 -8.77
CA GLY A 671 -42.16 -7.98 -8.63
C GLY A 671 -42.00 -6.56 -9.18
N GLY A 672 -42.37 -6.35 -10.44
CA GLY A 672 -42.47 -5.02 -11.05
C GLY A 672 -41.96 -4.99 -12.49
N GLN A 673 -42.89 -4.69 -13.41
CA GLN A 673 -42.84 -4.51 -14.87
C GLN A 673 -41.51 -4.10 -15.50
#